data_AF-A0A7Y4LU84-F1
#
_entry.id   AF-A0A7Y4LU84-F1
#
_cell.length_a   1.000
_cell.length_b   1.000
_cell.length_c   1.000
_cell.angle_alpha   90.00
_cell.angle_beta   90.00
_cell.angle_gamma   90.00
#
_symmetry.space_group_name_H-M   'P 1'
#
loop_
_entity.id
_entity.type
_entity.pdbx_description
1 polymer ?
#
loop_
_entity_poly.entity_id
_entity_poly.type
_entity_poly.pdbx_seq_one_letter_code
_entity_poly.pdbx_strand_id
1 'polypeptide(L)'
;MRRPNPARRRSSAGYCGWNSRARPGILRIRRNTRDRLVIAAIALVCAAASVSPVARPIRGLSIDILTALRWEVFGRRQDPAASPAVVVAMDEESLRTAPFQDAPMLTWTGEIGRVLSATLEGGAKVAGFDMVIPKSIEQSEIPFGEGTLGEKVRGFDRDFLRSLAGAAVNGKVVLGEVLGGNQPVGPSPGQRVAVRQQLNIRPLNVHADSDDILRRMPLSFTVNGTRVPSMAVELASRALGAAPEFDKRGTLTLAGYRVPGRVPNTVTLNFEGGGDDIPTFSFADLRACAVKNDKDYFRRWFGGKVVIFGTVLDIEDRRFTSKRFATGIEGARTPRCTNESTPVTAGFKKSTIAGVYVHATAVNNLIARNSVIEPGPLPRLLIATLIAALGAAAAWLFRPVIAFAAWTAMIVLGLAAATVAFNHALALPLVEPILASLAALSATIGFRFVVADKDRRLLQKSFALYLAPHVINRLLSSSKLPELGGETRNVTVFFSDIEGFSLIAEKMSPDGLMELMNEYLSAMTDVIESHGGYVDKYIGDSIVAVFGAPADDPDHAANAARAALDCCTQLAELNASSALFREYRLAQRIGINSGEALVGNFGSRRRFNYSVMSDAVNLASRLEGANKFYGTTVIASETTVALAGEAFAWRELDAIRVKGRTQALKIYQLLALSAELAPPQQAVIANYADGLAHWRAREFKRAAQCFGRSADIDGPASLFAARARELAQNPPGDDWDPIRTLQEK
;
A
#
# COMPACT_ATOMS: atom_id res chain seq x y z
N MET A 1 4.75 11.05 73.79
CA MET A 1 6.07 10.76 74.40
C MET A 1 6.37 9.26 74.29
N ARG A 2 7.65 8.93 74.06
CA ARG A 2 8.30 7.60 74.08
C ARG A 2 8.13 6.69 72.85
N ARG A 3 9.16 6.73 71.99
CA ARG A 3 9.66 5.54 71.27
C ARG A 3 10.29 4.55 72.26
N PRO A 4 10.45 3.29 71.86
CA PRO A 4 11.82 2.81 71.65
C PRO A 4 12.00 1.92 70.40
N ASN A 5 13.23 1.98 69.87
CA ASN A 5 13.93 1.03 69.00
C ASN A 5 14.96 0.28 69.92
N PRO A 6 15.83 -0.68 69.52
CA PRO A 6 15.98 -1.52 68.31
C PRO A 6 16.34 -3.03 68.58
N ALA A 7 16.52 -3.76 67.48
CA ALA A 7 17.54 -4.81 67.23
C ALA A 7 17.32 -6.27 67.69
N ARG A 8 17.32 -7.18 66.70
CA ARG A 8 18.26 -8.32 66.64
C ARG A 8 18.54 -8.72 65.18
N ARG A 9 19.82 -8.65 64.81
CA ARG A 9 20.44 -9.14 63.57
C ARG A 9 20.70 -10.66 63.65
N ARG A 10 20.66 -11.36 62.51
CA ARG A 10 21.54 -12.47 62.07
C ARG A 10 21.38 -12.59 60.55
N SER A 11 22.28 -12.00 59.77
CA SER A 11 23.52 -12.59 59.23
C SER A 11 23.28 -13.62 58.12
N SER A 12 23.70 -13.19 56.93
CA SER A 12 23.77 -13.81 55.63
C SER A 12 24.68 -15.04 55.53
N ALA A 13 24.25 -16.01 54.73
CA ALA A 13 25.11 -16.84 53.88
C ALA A 13 24.37 -17.05 52.54
N GLY A 14 25.07 -16.76 51.45
CA GLY A 14 24.48 -16.49 50.14
C GLY A 14 24.06 -17.71 49.34
N TYR A 15 23.17 -17.46 48.37
CA TYR A 15 23.08 -18.21 47.14
C TYR A 15 22.98 -17.22 45.97
N CYS A 16 23.85 -17.43 44.99
CA CYS A 16 23.99 -16.65 43.78
C CYS A 16 22.72 -16.80 42.93
N GLY A 17 21.86 -15.77 42.92
CA GLY A 17 20.66 -15.73 42.10
C GLY A 17 20.99 -15.24 40.69
N TRP A 18 20.98 -16.15 39.71
CA TRP A 18 20.86 -15.81 38.30
C TRP A 18 19.58 -15.00 38.08
N ASN A 19 19.75 -13.74 37.71
CA ASN A 19 18.67 -12.79 37.50
C ASN A 19 18.29 -12.77 36.01
N SER A 20 17.35 -13.62 35.60
CA SER A 20 16.76 -13.60 34.25
C SER A 20 15.23 -13.54 34.29
N ARG A 21 14.68 -12.55 35.00
CA ARG A 21 13.28 -12.12 34.78
C ARG A 21 13.22 -10.99 33.75
N ALA A 22 13.35 -11.35 32.47
CA ALA A 22 12.86 -10.49 31.39
C ALA A 22 11.33 -10.43 31.50
N ARG A 23 10.79 -9.33 32.02
CA ARG A 23 9.35 -9.12 32.20
C ARG A 23 8.67 -8.98 30.82
N PRO A 24 7.74 -9.86 30.42
CA PRO A 24 7.09 -9.81 29.09
C PRO A 24 6.29 -8.53 28.81
N GLY A 25 5.94 -7.74 29.84
CA GLY A 25 5.24 -6.46 29.68
C GLY A 25 6.08 -5.34 29.05
N ILE A 26 7.40 -5.30 29.28
CA ILE A 26 8.26 -4.19 28.82
C ILE A 26 8.49 -4.26 27.29
N LEU A 27 8.62 -5.48 26.76
CA LEU A 27 8.77 -5.73 25.31
C LEU A 27 7.49 -5.37 24.53
N ARG A 28 6.31 -5.68 25.09
CA ARG A 28 5.01 -5.38 24.46
C ARG A 28 4.73 -3.86 24.43
N ILE A 29 5.09 -3.13 25.49
CA ILE A 29 4.97 -1.67 25.55
C ILE A 29 5.95 -1.00 24.58
N ARG A 30 7.22 -1.40 24.54
CA ARG A 30 8.22 -0.85 23.60
C ARG A 30 7.84 -1.06 22.13
N ARG A 31 7.26 -2.22 21.79
CA ARG A 31 6.83 -2.54 20.42
C ARG A 31 5.65 -1.66 19.99
N ASN A 32 4.66 -1.46 20.85
CA ASN A 32 3.49 -0.61 20.56
C ASN A 32 3.88 0.88 20.39
N THR A 33 4.86 1.36 21.15
CA THR A 33 5.38 2.74 20.99
C THR A 33 6.17 2.90 19.69
N ARG A 34 6.99 1.91 19.31
CA ARG A 34 7.74 1.94 18.04
C ARG A 34 6.80 1.96 16.84
N ASP A 35 5.77 1.12 16.84
CA ASP A 35 4.84 1.05 15.71
C ASP A 35 4.04 2.35 15.56
N ARG A 36 3.61 2.97 16.67
CA ARG A 36 2.98 4.31 16.65
C ARG A 36 3.90 5.39 16.08
N LEU A 37 5.19 5.37 16.41
CA LEU A 37 6.17 6.31 15.86
C LEU A 37 6.36 6.11 14.34
N VAL A 38 6.40 4.86 13.88
CA VAL A 38 6.49 4.55 12.45
C VAL A 38 5.25 5.05 11.70
N ILE A 39 4.05 4.83 12.25
CA ILE A 39 2.79 5.30 11.64
C ILE A 39 2.76 6.83 11.56
N ALA A 40 3.17 7.52 12.63
CA ALA A 40 3.27 8.97 12.64
C ALA A 40 4.30 9.48 11.60
N ALA A 41 5.43 8.79 11.46
CA ALA A 41 6.43 9.10 10.44
C ALA A 41 5.90 8.88 9.02
N ILE A 42 5.18 7.78 8.76
CA ILE A 42 4.51 7.52 7.47
C ILE A 42 3.57 8.68 7.13
N ALA A 43 2.69 9.08 8.05
CA ALA A 43 1.75 10.16 7.83
C ALA A 43 2.45 11.49 7.51
N LEU A 44 3.50 11.84 8.26
CA LEU A 44 4.26 13.07 8.04
C LEU A 44 5.00 13.06 6.69
N VAL A 45 5.62 11.95 6.32
CA VAL A 45 6.34 11.80 5.04
C VAL A 45 5.36 11.90 3.87
N CYS A 46 4.23 11.22 3.93
CA CYS A 46 3.18 11.31 2.90
C CYS A 46 2.64 12.73 2.76
N ALA A 47 2.40 13.42 3.88
CA ALA A 47 1.95 14.81 3.88
C ALA A 47 3.02 15.76 3.28
N ALA A 48 4.29 15.64 3.70
CA ALA A 48 5.37 16.45 3.18
C ALA A 48 5.58 16.24 1.66
N ALA A 49 5.48 15.00 1.19
CA ALA A 49 5.54 14.67 -0.24
C ALA A 49 4.39 15.31 -1.02
N SER A 50 3.16 15.27 -0.49
CA SER A 50 1.97 15.85 -1.14
C SER A 50 2.01 17.38 -1.24
N VAL A 51 2.66 18.07 -0.30
CA VAL A 51 2.78 19.54 -0.28
C VAL A 51 4.10 20.01 -0.92
N SER A 52 4.92 19.07 -1.41
CA SER A 52 6.20 19.36 -2.05
C SER A 52 6.05 20.20 -3.32
N PRO A 53 7.09 20.93 -3.75
CA PRO A 53 7.07 21.67 -5.02
C PRO A 53 6.75 20.82 -6.24
N VAL A 54 7.04 19.52 -6.22
CA VAL A 54 6.73 18.58 -7.32
C VAL A 54 5.22 18.45 -7.53
N ALA A 55 4.44 18.55 -6.46
CA ALA A 55 2.98 18.52 -6.52
C ALA A 55 2.35 19.87 -6.91
N ARG A 56 3.12 20.88 -7.35
CA ARG A 56 2.58 22.19 -7.78
C ARG A 56 1.50 22.13 -8.88
N PRO A 57 1.63 21.29 -9.93
CA PRO A 57 0.68 21.28 -11.05
C PRO A 57 -0.77 20.97 -10.63
N ILE A 58 -0.95 20.20 -9.54
CA ILE A 58 -2.27 19.76 -9.07
C ILE A 58 -2.87 20.68 -7.99
N ARG A 59 -2.18 21.74 -7.57
CA ARG A 59 -2.66 22.62 -6.47
C ARG A 59 -3.85 23.47 -6.86
N GLY A 60 -3.88 23.96 -8.11
CA GLY A 60 -4.98 24.76 -8.64
C GLY A 60 -6.30 23.99 -8.70
N LEU A 61 -6.23 22.67 -8.82
CA LEU A 61 -7.38 21.78 -8.94
C LEU A 61 -8.29 21.84 -7.70
N SER A 62 -7.74 22.08 -6.50
CA SER A 62 -8.55 22.28 -5.28
C SER A 62 -9.52 23.45 -5.43
N ILE A 63 -9.09 24.58 -6.02
CA ILE A 63 -9.94 25.76 -6.22
C ILE A 63 -11.01 25.47 -7.27
N ASP A 64 -10.66 24.78 -8.35
CA ASP A 64 -11.60 24.44 -9.43
C ASP A 64 -12.71 23.50 -8.93
N ILE A 65 -12.33 22.46 -8.19
CA ILE A 65 -13.27 21.50 -7.59
C ILE A 65 -14.16 22.23 -6.58
N LEU A 66 -13.60 23.07 -5.70
CA LEU A 66 -14.38 23.83 -4.74
C LEU A 66 -15.35 24.82 -5.41
N THR A 67 -14.95 25.43 -6.53
CA THR A 67 -15.81 26.31 -7.31
C THR A 67 -17.02 25.54 -7.86
N ALA A 68 -16.79 24.35 -8.41
CA ALA A 68 -17.86 23.48 -8.90
C ALA A 68 -18.77 22.94 -7.79
N LEU A 69 -18.20 22.43 -6.70
CA LEU A 69 -18.97 21.89 -5.58
C LEU A 69 -19.80 22.98 -4.89
N ARG A 70 -19.24 24.17 -4.70
CA ARG A 70 -20.00 25.29 -4.14
C ARG A 70 -21.20 25.64 -5.01
N TRP A 71 -21.03 25.61 -6.33
CA TRP A 71 -22.13 25.84 -7.27
C TRP A 71 -23.22 24.77 -7.15
N GLU A 72 -22.86 23.49 -7.20
CA GLU A 72 -23.82 22.39 -7.10
C GLU A 72 -24.57 22.35 -5.76
N VAL A 73 -23.89 22.73 -4.66
CA VAL A 73 -24.48 22.66 -3.30
C VAL A 73 -25.29 23.90 -2.94
N PHE A 74 -24.82 25.11 -3.29
CA PHE A 74 -25.42 26.37 -2.84
C PHE A 74 -26.12 27.16 -3.95
N GLY A 75 -25.94 26.80 -5.22
CA GLY A 75 -26.55 27.49 -6.36
C GLY A 75 -26.13 28.96 -6.50
N ARG A 76 -27.05 29.79 -7.00
CA ARG A 76 -26.85 31.25 -7.14
C ARG A 76 -26.98 31.92 -5.78
N ARG A 77 -25.92 32.61 -5.34
CA ARG A 77 -25.86 33.26 -4.02
C ARG A 77 -26.26 34.73 -3.99
N GLN A 78 -26.09 35.43 -5.10
CA GLN A 78 -26.44 36.83 -5.23
C GLN A 78 -27.25 37.04 -6.49
N ASP A 79 -28.23 37.94 -6.41
CA ASP A 79 -28.89 38.46 -7.59
C ASP A 79 -27.83 39.18 -8.45
N PRO A 80 -27.65 38.80 -9.72
CA PRO A 80 -26.73 39.48 -10.62
C PRO A 80 -26.94 40.99 -10.61
N ALA A 81 -28.18 41.49 -10.50
CA ALA A 81 -28.48 42.93 -10.46
C ALA A 81 -27.80 43.67 -9.30
N ALA A 82 -27.46 42.98 -8.19
CA ALA A 82 -26.75 43.57 -7.06
C ALA A 82 -25.25 43.78 -7.33
N SER A 83 -24.69 43.10 -8.33
CA SER A 83 -23.27 43.14 -8.73
C SER A 83 -22.76 44.57 -8.91
N PRO A 84 -21.66 44.99 -8.25
CA PRO A 84 -21.07 46.32 -8.43
C PRO A 84 -20.63 46.65 -9.86
N ALA A 85 -20.29 45.62 -10.65
CA ALA A 85 -19.91 45.73 -12.05
C ALA A 85 -21.01 45.23 -13.00
N VAL A 86 -21.11 45.87 -14.16
CA VAL A 86 -22.03 45.53 -15.25
C VAL A 86 -21.24 45.43 -16.56
N VAL A 87 -21.61 44.48 -17.42
CA VAL A 87 -20.99 44.30 -18.73
C VAL A 87 -21.90 44.82 -19.83
N VAL A 88 -21.34 45.66 -20.70
CA VAL A 88 -21.91 46.01 -22.00
C VAL A 88 -21.26 45.12 -23.04
N ALA A 89 -22.02 44.12 -23.50
CA ALA A 89 -21.52 43.06 -24.35
C ALA A 89 -21.67 43.42 -25.83
N MET A 90 -20.54 43.45 -26.55
CA MET A 90 -20.55 43.30 -28.01
C MET A 90 -20.71 41.80 -28.30
N ASP A 91 -21.96 41.40 -28.45
CA ASP A 91 -22.39 40.01 -28.59
C ASP A 91 -22.89 39.69 -30.01
N GLU A 92 -23.29 38.44 -30.24
CA GLU A 92 -23.91 37.98 -31.49
C GLU A 92 -25.15 38.80 -31.88
N GLU A 93 -25.93 39.26 -30.90
CA GLU A 93 -27.07 40.15 -31.15
C GLU A 93 -26.60 41.49 -31.72
N SER A 94 -25.53 42.05 -31.17
CA SER A 94 -24.91 43.28 -31.66
C SER A 94 -24.42 43.14 -33.09
N LEU A 95 -23.80 42.01 -33.45
CA LEU A 95 -23.32 41.75 -34.81
C LEU A 95 -24.44 41.55 -35.85
N ARG A 96 -25.65 41.16 -35.41
CA ARG A 96 -26.78 40.84 -36.30
C ARG A 96 -27.84 41.94 -36.40
N THR A 97 -27.69 43.03 -35.64
CA THR A 97 -28.68 44.10 -35.56
C THR A 97 -28.20 45.33 -36.35
N ALA A 98 -29.07 45.93 -37.15
CA ALA A 98 -28.76 47.20 -37.81
C ALA A 98 -28.51 48.34 -36.78
N PRO A 99 -27.53 49.24 -37.00
CA PRO A 99 -26.72 49.43 -38.21
C PRO A 99 -25.41 48.62 -38.22
N PHE A 100 -25.22 47.69 -37.28
CA PHE A 100 -23.97 46.95 -37.10
C PHE A 100 -23.89 45.69 -37.97
N GLN A 101 -25.04 45.18 -38.39
CA GLN A 101 -25.13 44.09 -39.37
C GLN A 101 -24.32 44.44 -40.61
N ASP A 102 -23.39 43.56 -40.97
CA ASP A 102 -22.45 43.70 -42.11
C ASP A 102 -21.49 44.91 -42.04
N ALA A 103 -21.42 45.62 -40.90
CA ALA A 103 -20.53 46.76 -40.70
C ALA A 103 -19.26 46.35 -39.91
N PRO A 104 -18.04 46.70 -40.37
CA PRO A 104 -16.81 46.44 -39.63
C PRO A 104 -16.83 47.09 -38.24
N MET A 105 -16.37 46.41 -37.20
CA MET A 105 -16.35 46.95 -35.81
C MET A 105 -15.62 48.30 -35.67
N LEU A 106 -14.66 48.60 -36.55
CA LEU A 106 -13.98 49.90 -36.61
C LEU A 106 -14.94 51.08 -36.87
N THR A 107 -16.10 50.81 -37.47
CA THR A 107 -17.14 51.82 -37.76
C THR A 107 -18.10 52.04 -36.59
N TRP A 108 -17.95 51.29 -35.48
CA TRP A 108 -18.90 51.34 -34.37
C TRP A 108 -18.57 52.45 -33.34
N THR A 109 -17.41 53.09 -33.45
CA THR A 109 -16.87 54.08 -32.50
C THR A 109 -17.88 55.15 -32.13
N GLY A 110 -18.59 55.74 -33.10
CA GLY A 110 -19.62 56.75 -32.84
C GLY A 110 -20.76 56.24 -31.96
N GLU A 111 -21.26 55.04 -32.21
CA GLU A 111 -22.33 54.43 -31.42
C GLU A 111 -21.84 53.94 -30.05
N ILE A 112 -20.58 53.50 -29.96
CA ILE A 112 -19.91 53.24 -28.68
C ILE A 112 -19.87 54.52 -27.83
N GLY A 113 -19.51 55.66 -28.45
CA GLY A 113 -19.52 56.97 -27.81
C GLY A 113 -20.90 57.39 -27.30
N ARG A 114 -21.97 57.08 -28.05
CA ARG A 114 -23.36 57.34 -27.67
C ARG A 114 -23.77 56.54 -26.43
N VAL A 115 -23.52 55.23 -26.43
CA VAL A 115 -23.84 54.35 -25.28
C VAL A 115 -22.98 54.70 -24.06
N LEU A 116 -21.70 55.03 -24.26
CA LEU A 116 -20.83 55.52 -23.20
C LEU A 116 -21.40 56.79 -22.54
N SER A 117 -21.82 57.78 -23.32
CA SER A 117 -22.44 58.98 -22.77
C SER A 117 -23.73 58.67 -21.99
N ALA A 118 -24.62 57.85 -22.55
CA ALA A 118 -25.87 57.47 -21.91
C ALA A 118 -25.66 56.72 -20.57
N THR A 119 -24.70 55.80 -20.53
CA THR A 119 -24.37 55.05 -19.29
C THR A 119 -23.76 55.95 -18.22
N LEU A 120 -22.89 56.89 -18.59
CA LEU A 120 -22.29 57.87 -17.67
C LEU A 120 -23.31 58.90 -17.17
N GLU A 121 -24.21 59.39 -18.03
CA GLU A 121 -25.34 60.26 -17.66
C GLU A 121 -26.34 59.52 -16.75
N GLY A 122 -26.49 58.21 -16.94
CA GLY A 122 -27.23 57.30 -16.06
C GLY A 122 -26.60 57.14 -14.67
N GLY A 123 -25.43 57.72 -14.42
CA GLY A 123 -24.80 57.70 -13.08
C GLY A 123 -23.81 56.57 -12.87
N ALA A 124 -23.32 55.92 -13.93
CA ALA A 124 -22.16 55.03 -13.83
C ALA A 124 -20.96 55.76 -13.18
N LYS A 125 -20.27 55.08 -12.27
CA LYS A 125 -19.11 55.66 -11.56
C LYS A 125 -17.89 55.77 -12.47
N VAL A 126 -17.64 54.71 -13.24
CA VAL A 126 -16.53 54.63 -14.19
C VAL A 126 -16.86 53.61 -15.27
N ALA A 127 -16.47 53.92 -16.51
CA ALA A 127 -16.53 53.01 -17.65
C ALA A 127 -15.13 52.50 -18.01
N GLY A 128 -15.02 51.20 -18.21
CA GLY A 128 -13.80 50.52 -18.64
C GLY A 128 -13.96 49.87 -20.01
N PHE A 129 -12.90 49.84 -20.80
CA PHE A 129 -12.86 49.12 -22.09
C PHE A 129 -11.92 47.92 -21.98
N ASP A 130 -12.49 46.72 -21.94
CA ASP A 130 -11.80 45.44 -22.11
C ASP A 130 -11.69 45.06 -23.59
N MET A 131 -11.36 46.06 -24.40
CA MET A 131 -11.08 45.90 -25.82
C MET A 131 -10.12 47.02 -26.22
N VAL A 132 -9.28 46.75 -27.19
CA VAL A 132 -8.35 47.75 -27.74
C VAL A 132 -8.78 48.07 -29.16
N ILE A 133 -8.99 49.34 -29.44
CA ILE A 133 -9.25 49.85 -30.80
C ILE A 133 -7.96 50.56 -31.26
N PRO A 134 -6.97 49.83 -31.82
CA PRO A 134 -5.64 50.38 -32.08
C PRO A 134 -5.59 51.31 -33.29
N LYS A 135 -6.59 51.22 -34.17
CA LYS A 135 -6.65 51.95 -35.44
C LYS A 135 -7.96 52.73 -35.52
N SER A 136 -7.90 53.87 -36.21
CA SER A 136 -9.06 54.67 -36.58
C SER A 136 -9.29 54.53 -38.08
N ILE A 137 -10.55 54.48 -38.51
CA ILE A 137 -10.88 54.46 -39.94
C ILE A 137 -10.45 55.75 -40.64
N GLU A 138 -10.32 56.86 -39.90
CA GLU A 138 -9.80 58.15 -40.40
C GLU A 138 -8.32 58.09 -40.80
N GLN A 139 -7.59 57.06 -40.35
CA GLN A 139 -6.19 56.82 -40.68
C GLN A 139 -6.02 55.77 -41.78
N SER A 140 -7.11 55.37 -42.45
CA SER A 140 -7.06 54.37 -43.51
C SER A 140 -6.38 54.92 -44.76
N GLU A 141 -5.25 54.33 -45.13
CA GLU A 141 -4.52 54.63 -46.36
C GLU A 141 -5.07 53.86 -47.59
N ILE A 142 -6.18 53.13 -47.42
CA ILE A 142 -6.81 52.37 -48.50
C ILE A 142 -7.30 53.34 -49.58
N PRO A 143 -6.90 53.17 -50.86
CA PRO A 143 -7.39 54.02 -51.95
C PRO A 143 -8.91 53.95 -52.09
N PHE A 144 -9.58 55.10 -52.23
CA PHE A 144 -11.04 55.15 -52.33
C PHE A 144 -11.51 56.30 -53.25
N GLY A 145 -11.51 56.07 -54.56
CA GLY A 145 -11.75 57.11 -55.58
C GLY A 145 -10.58 58.09 -55.66
N GLU A 146 -10.87 59.39 -55.79
CA GLU A 146 -9.85 60.44 -55.65
C GLU A 146 -9.51 60.65 -54.16
N GLY A 147 -8.46 59.98 -53.68
CA GLY A 147 -7.96 60.06 -52.30
C GLY A 147 -8.01 58.74 -51.54
N THR A 148 -7.72 58.82 -50.24
CA THR A 148 -7.76 57.68 -49.32
C THR A 148 -9.11 57.59 -48.60
N LEU A 149 -9.48 56.40 -48.13
CA LEU A 149 -10.68 56.21 -47.32
C LEU A 149 -10.66 57.10 -46.07
N GLY A 150 -9.50 57.23 -45.42
CA GLY A 150 -9.32 58.05 -44.22
C GLY A 150 -9.63 59.53 -44.45
N GLU A 151 -9.21 60.09 -45.58
CA GLU A 151 -9.52 61.47 -45.96
C GLU A 151 -11.03 61.69 -46.13
N LYS A 152 -11.74 60.73 -46.73
CA LYS A 152 -13.19 60.84 -46.96
C LYS A 152 -14.02 60.72 -45.70
N VAL A 153 -13.54 59.97 -44.71
CA VAL A 153 -14.24 59.75 -43.42
C VAL A 153 -13.65 60.58 -42.29
N ARG A 154 -12.89 61.63 -42.59
CA ARG A 154 -12.27 62.49 -41.56
C ARG A 154 -13.32 63.04 -40.60
N GLY A 155 -13.06 62.93 -39.30
CA GLY A 155 -13.99 63.31 -38.23
C GLY A 155 -15.05 62.26 -37.90
N PHE A 156 -15.00 61.06 -38.49
CA PHE A 156 -15.88 59.94 -38.16
C PHE A 156 -15.87 59.59 -36.66
N ASP A 157 -14.69 59.55 -36.04
CA ASP A 157 -14.50 59.25 -34.61
C ASP A 157 -14.74 60.48 -33.71
N ARG A 158 -15.08 61.66 -34.26
CA ARG A 158 -15.16 62.91 -33.50
C ARG A 158 -16.05 62.80 -32.27
N ASP A 159 -17.25 62.23 -32.43
CA ASP A 159 -18.21 62.13 -31.34
C ASP A 159 -17.76 61.13 -30.27
N PHE A 160 -17.13 60.02 -30.68
CA PHE A 160 -16.50 59.08 -29.76
C PHE A 160 -15.36 59.73 -28.96
N LEU A 161 -14.46 60.45 -29.63
CA LEU A 161 -13.35 61.16 -29.00
C LEU A 161 -13.84 62.25 -28.04
N ARG A 162 -14.94 62.95 -28.37
CA ARG A 162 -15.59 63.91 -27.47
C ARG A 162 -16.15 63.24 -26.22
N SER A 163 -16.86 62.12 -26.37
CA SER A 163 -17.36 61.34 -25.22
C SER A 163 -16.22 60.86 -24.33
N LEU A 164 -15.13 60.34 -24.92
CA LEU A 164 -13.93 59.93 -24.19
C LEU A 164 -13.29 61.10 -23.44
N ALA A 165 -13.09 62.23 -24.11
CA ALA A 165 -12.47 63.41 -23.51
C ALA A 165 -13.31 63.96 -22.35
N GLY A 166 -14.64 64.06 -22.53
CA GLY A 166 -15.55 64.51 -21.48
C GLY A 166 -15.53 63.59 -20.26
N ALA A 167 -15.50 62.28 -20.46
CA ALA A 167 -15.41 61.30 -19.38
C ALA A 167 -14.04 61.31 -18.69
N ALA A 168 -12.96 61.46 -19.45
CA ALA A 168 -11.58 61.43 -18.95
C ALA A 168 -11.25 62.60 -18.02
N VAL A 169 -11.88 63.76 -18.23
CA VAL A 169 -11.70 64.95 -17.37
C VAL A 169 -12.00 64.63 -15.90
N ASN A 170 -13.05 63.85 -15.66
CA ASN A 170 -13.52 63.48 -14.33
C ASN A 170 -13.04 62.08 -13.91
N GLY A 171 -12.09 61.49 -14.64
CA GLY A 171 -11.64 60.11 -14.39
C GLY A 171 -12.73 59.05 -14.57
N LYS A 172 -13.81 59.33 -15.31
CA LYS A 172 -14.92 58.39 -15.49
C LYS A 172 -14.72 57.37 -16.61
N VAL A 173 -13.57 57.38 -17.29
CA VAL A 173 -13.24 56.38 -18.32
C VAL A 173 -11.83 55.85 -18.17
N VAL A 174 -11.66 54.56 -18.45
CA VAL A 174 -10.36 53.87 -18.54
C VAL A 174 -10.35 53.05 -19.82
N LEU A 175 -9.31 53.20 -20.64
CA LEU A 175 -9.08 52.37 -21.82
C LEU A 175 -8.09 51.25 -21.53
N GLY A 176 -8.30 50.11 -22.15
CA GLY A 176 -7.38 48.98 -22.08
C GLY A 176 -6.17 49.15 -23.01
N GLU A 177 -5.04 48.59 -22.59
CA GLU A 177 -3.91 48.26 -23.46
C GLU A 177 -3.45 46.81 -23.20
N VAL A 178 -2.90 46.15 -24.20
CA VAL A 178 -2.31 44.82 -24.05
C VAL A 178 -0.79 44.97 -24.14
N LEU A 179 -0.12 44.72 -23.02
CA LEU A 179 1.33 44.66 -22.96
C LEU A 179 1.82 43.38 -23.64
N GLY A 180 2.73 43.49 -24.61
CA GLY A 180 3.31 42.35 -25.30
C GLY A 180 4.56 42.73 -26.07
N GLY A 181 5.52 41.80 -26.17
CA GLY A 181 6.73 41.94 -26.99
C GLY A 181 7.45 43.30 -26.88
N ASN A 182 7.91 43.81 -28.03
CA ASN A 182 8.64 45.09 -28.11
C ASN A 182 7.73 46.33 -28.17
N GLN A 183 6.42 46.18 -28.44
CA GLN A 183 5.47 47.30 -28.51
C GLN A 183 4.10 46.90 -27.95
N PRO A 184 3.54 47.64 -26.97
CA PRO A 184 2.20 47.39 -26.46
C PRO A 184 1.14 47.70 -27.53
N VAL A 185 0.11 46.87 -27.58
CA VAL A 185 -1.08 47.12 -28.42
C VAL A 185 -2.01 48.01 -27.59
N GLY A 186 -2.00 49.30 -27.87
CA GLY A 186 -2.79 50.30 -27.15
C GLY A 186 -3.82 51.01 -28.03
N PRO A 187 -4.64 51.90 -27.44
CA PRO A 187 -5.64 52.69 -28.15
C PRO A 187 -5.04 53.53 -29.28
N SER A 188 -5.85 53.88 -30.27
CA SER A 188 -5.42 54.73 -31.39
C SER A 188 -4.87 56.09 -30.90
N PRO A 189 -3.98 56.76 -31.65
CA PRO A 189 -3.39 58.03 -31.21
C PRO A 189 -4.42 59.09 -30.79
N GLY A 190 -5.53 59.21 -31.51
CA GLY A 190 -6.62 60.14 -31.17
C GLY A 190 -7.29 59.78 -29.84
N GLN A 191 -7.54 58.49 -29.60
CA GLN A 191 -8.11 58.01 -28.33
C GLN A 191 -7.16 58.28 -27.15
N ARG A 192 -5.86 58.03 -27.32
CA ARG A 192 -4.85 58.32 -26.28
C ARG A 192 -4.83 59.80 -25.92
N VAL A 193 -4.91 60.70 -26.91
CA VAL A 193 -5.00 62.14 -26.65
C VAL A 193 -6.29 62.48 -25.89
N ALA A 194 -7.43 61.95 -26.35
CA ALA A 194 -8.73 62.18 -25.72
C ALA A 194 -8.75 61.77 -24.23
N VAL A 195 -8.10 60.65 -23.89
CA VAL A 195 -8.05 60.15 -22.50
C VAL A 195 -6.85 60.63 -21.70
N ARG A 196 -6.16 61.70 -22.12
CA ARG A 196 -5.00 62.29 -21.42
C ARG A 196 -3.81 61.33 -21.30
N GLN A 197 -3.47 60.67 -22.40
CA GLN A 197 -2.35 59.73 -22.54
C GLN A 197 -2.45 58.60 -21.50
N GLN A 198 -1.34 58.25 -20.84
CA GLN A 198 -1.25 57.13 -19.91
C GLN A 198 -2.00 57.33 -18.58
N LEU A 199 -2.63 58.48 -18.34
CA LEU A 199 -3.38 58.73 -17.12
C LEU A 199 -4.60 57.80 -16.98
N ASN A 200 -5.28 57.50 -18.10
CA ASN A 200 -6.51 56.72 -18.16
C ASN A 200 -6.38 55.47 -19.05
N ILE A 201 -5.16 54.96 -19.24
CA ILE A 201 -4.91 53.72 -19.98
C ILE A 201 -4.33 52.70 -19.01
N ARG A 202 -4.87 51.47 -18.99
CA ARG A 202 -4.43 50.42 -18.07
C ARG A 202 -4.27 49.07 -18.77
N PRO A 203 -3.30 48.24 -18.33
CA PRO A 203 -3.12 46.92 -18.90
C PRO A 203 -4.32 45.99 -18.66
N LEU A 204 -4.74 45.31 -19.73
CA LEU A 204 -5.74 44.23 -19.75
C LEU A 204 -5.13 42.84 -19.52
N ASN A 205 -3.79 42.77 -19.42
CA ASN A 205 -3.10 41.50 -19.28
C ASN A 205 -3.62 40.68 -18.08
N VAL A 206 -3.69 39.38 -18.28
CA VAL A 206 -4.09 38.40 -17.27
C VAL A 206 -2.92 37.47 -16.92
N HIS A 207 -3.01 36.78 -15.79
CA HIS A 207 -2.02 35.79 -15.37
C HIS A 207 -2.66 34.41 -15.34
N ALA A 208 -2.19 33.52 -16.20
CA ALA A 208 -2.51 32.12 -16.12
C ALA A 208 -1.55 31.43 -15.13
N ASP A 209 -2.08 30.50 -14.34
CA ASP A 209 -1.25 29.60 -13.54
C ASP A 209 -0.42 28.68 -14.46
N SER A 210 0.46 27.85 -13.90
CA SER A 210 1.35 26.96 -14.67
C SER A 210 0.63 25.90 -15.53
N ASP A 211 -0.67 25.74 -15.36
CA ASP A 211 -1.54 24.84 -16.12
C ASP A 211 -2.45 25.59 -17.12
N ASP A 212 -2.10 26.84 -17.46
CA ASP A 212 -2.82 27.74 -18.37
C ASP A 212 -4.25 28.10 -17.92
N ILE A 213 -4.61 27.82 -16.67
CA ILE A 213 -5.90 28.20 -16.08
C ILE A 213 -5.77 29.52 -15.34
N LEU A 214 -6.66 30.46 -15.63
CA LEU A 214 -6.75 31.76 -14.99
C LEU A 214 -7.58 31.66 -13.71
N ARG A 215 -6.88 31.55 -12.57
CA ARG A 215 -7.47 31.61 -11.23
C ARG A 215 -7.19 32.92 -10.51
N ARG A 216 -6.20 33.66 -11.02
CA ARG A 216 -5.63 34.84 -10.37
C ARG A 216 -5.59 36.01 -11.33
N MET A 217 -5.74 37.21 -10.79
CA MET A 217 -5.62 38.45 -11.54
C MET A 217 -4.41 39.26 -11.04
N PRO A 218 -3.54 39.77 -11.93
CA PRO A 218 -2.51 40.73 -11.56
C PRO A 218 -3.10 42.01 -10.96
N LEU A 219 -2.48 42.51 -9.91
CA LEU A 219 -2.90 43.75 -9.24
C LEU A 219 -2.23 44.99 -9.82
N SER A 220 -1.00 44.84 -10.32
CA SER A 220 -0.25 45.92 -10.98
C SER A 220 0.68 45.37 -12.05
N PHE A 221 1.15 46.26 -12.93
CA PHE A 221 2.16 45.99 -13.94
C PHE A 221 3.25 47.04 -13.86
N THR A 222 4.42 46.74 -14.42
CA THR A 222 5.50 47.72 -14.55
C THR A 222 5.56 48.16 -16.00
N VAL A 223 5.24 49.42 -16.26
CA VAL A 223 5.32 50.05 -17.59
C VAL A 223 6.33 51.18 -17.51
N ASN A 224 7.38 51.13 -18.35
CA ASN A 224 8.49 52.11 -18.35
C ASN A 224 9.10 52.34 -16.95
N GLY A 225 9.31 51.28 -16.19
CA GLY A 225 9.88 51.34 -14.83
C GLY A 225 8.90 51.85 -13.75
N THR A 226 7.69 52.26 -14.12
CA THR A 226 6.67 52.75 -13.19
C THR A 226 5.62 51.68 -12.93
N ARG A 227 5.25 51.49 -11.66
CA ARG A 227 4.15 50.58 -11.29
C ARG A 227 2.82 51.23 -11.60
N VAL A 228 2.02 50.60 -12.45
CA VAL A 228 0.65 51.00 -12.79
C VAL A 228 -0.32 49.92 -12.33
N PRO A 229 -1.52 50.27 -11.81
CA PRO A 229 -2.52 49.27 -11.43
C PRO A 229 -3.02 48.51 -12.68
N SER A 230 -3.55 47.31 -12.47
CA SER A 230 -4.29 46.62 -13.53
C SER A 230 -5.62 47.31 -13.83
N MET A 231 -6.24 47.00 -14.97
CA MET A 231 -7.55 47.53 -15.34
C MET A 231 -8.59 47.37 -14.23
N ALA A 232 -8.70 46.18 -13.64
CA ALA A 232 -9.69 45.90 -12.60
C ALA A 232 -9.41 46.70 -11.30
N VAL A 233 -8.14 46.87 -10.92
CA VAL A 233 -7.77 47.68 -9.74
C VAL A 233 -8.07 49.15 -9.96
N GLU A 234 -7.77 49.68 -11.15
CA GLU A 234 -8.09 51.08 -11.50
C GLU A 234 -9.60 51.34 -11.44
N LEU A 235 -10.41 50.47 -12.07
CA LEU A 235 -11.86 50.61 -12.05
C LEU A 235 -12.43 50.55 -10.62
N ALA A 236 -11.99 49.58 -9.82
CA ALA A 236 -12.42 49.46 -8.42
C ALA A 236 -11.99 50.69 -7.59
N SER A 237 -10.77 51.18 -7.79
CA SER A 237 -10.24 52.40 -7.16
C SER A 237 -11.12 53.62 -7.42
N ARG A 238 -11.46 53.87 -8.69
CA ARG A 238 -12.32 55.00 -9.07
C ARG A 238 -13.74 54.86 -8.58
N ALA A 239 -14.28 53.64 -8.57
CA ALA A 239 -15.61 53.36 -8.04
C ALA A 239 -15.70 53.58 -6.51
N LEU A 240 -14.63 53.27 -5.79
CA LEU A 240 -14.54 53.46 -4.34
C LEU A 240 -14.10 54.89 -3.96
N GLY A 241 -13.53 55.66 -4.89
CA GLY A 241 -12.94 56.96 -4.62
C GLY A 241 -11.69 56.88 -3.75
N ALA A 242 -10.93 55.77 -3.84
CA ALA A 242 -9.78 55.50 -2.99
C ALA A 242 -8.59 55.04 -3.83
N ALA A 243 -7.42 55.67 -3.63
CA ALA A 243 -6.21 55.31 -4.35
C ALA A 243 -5.68 53.91 -3.95
N PRO A 244 -5.14 53.13 -4.91
CA PRO A 244 -4.53 51.84 -4.61
C PRO A 244 -3.15 52.02 -3.98
N GLU A 245 -2.92 51.40 -2.83
CA GLU A 245 -1.62 51.43 -2.12
C GLU A 245 -0.91 50.08 -2.25
N PHE A 246 0.30 50.09 -2.81
CA PHE A 246 1.09 48.87 -2.99
C PHE A 246 2.27 48.83 -2.01
N ASP A 247 2.42 47.72 -1.29
CA ASP A 247 3.61 47.48 -0.47
C ASP A 247 4.81 46.99 -1.31
N LYS A 248 5.99 46.88 -0.69
CA LYS A 248 7.22 46.39 -1.33
C LYS A 248 7.10 44.95 -1.87
N ARG A 249 6.16 44.14 -1.36
CA ARG A 249 5.90 42.76 -1.80
C ARG A 249 4.83 42.69 -2.88
N GLY A 250 4.25 43.82 -3.28
CA GLY A 250 3.17 43.90 -4.27
C GLY A 250 1.80 43.56 -3.70
N THR A 251 1.61 43.57 -2.38
CA THR A 251 0.29 43.47 -1.76
C THR A 251 -0.45 44.79 -1.94
N LEU A 252 -1.72 44.73 -2.36
CA LEU A 252 -2.58 45.90 -2.52
C LEU A 252 -3.41 46.14 -1.25
N THR A 253 -3.48 47.39 -0.83
CA THR A 253 -4.53 47.91 0.07
C THR A 253 -5.40 48.89 -0.72
N LEU A 254 -6.71 48.68 -0.71
CA LEU A 254 -7.68 49.53 -1.42
C LEU A 254 -8.83 49.89 -0.49
N ALA A 255 -9.07 51.18 -0.24
CA ALA A 255 -10.11 51.66 0.69
C ALA A 255 -10.07 50.95 2.08
N GLY A 256 -8.87 50.73 2.62
CA GLY A 256 -8.65 50.02 3.89
C GLY A 256 -8.80 48.49 3.83
N TYR A 257 -9.13 47.92 2.67
CA TYR A 257 -9.14 46.47 2.45
C TYR A 257 -7.78 46.00 1.94
N ARG A 258 -7.08 45.20 2.77
CA ARG A 258 -5.85 44.53 2.35
C ARG A 258 -6.19 43.28 1.55
N VAL A 259 -5.92 43.31 0.25
CA VAL A 259 -6.30 42.25 -0.68
C VAL A 259 -5.51 40.98 -0.37
N PRO A 260 -6.19 39.84 -0.13
CA PRO A 260 -5.51 38.58 0.10
C PRO A 260 -4.86 38.09 -1.19
N GLY A 261 -3.58 37.71 -1.12
CA GLY A 261 -2.83 37.20 -2.25
C GLY A 261 -1.72 36.26 -1.80
N ARG A 262 -1.73 35.03 -2.31
CA ARG A 262 -0.67 34.05 -2.01
C ARG A 262 0.54 34.19 -2.92
N VAL A 263 0.28 34.46 -4.20
CA VAL A 263 1.29 34.77 -5.21
C VAL A 263 1.49 36.29 -5.22
N PRO A 264 2.74 36.79 -5.13
CA PRO A 264 3.01 38.22 -5.12
C PRO A 264 2.34 38.95 -6.28
N ASN A 265 1.81 40.16 -6.04
CA ASN A 265 1.16 40.99 -7.05
C ASN A 265 -0.07 40.37 -7.74
N THR A 266 -0.73 39.40 -7.10
CA THR A 266 -1.96 38.79 -7.63
C THR A 266 -3.05 38.69 -6.57
N VAL A 267 -4.30 38.63 -7.02
CA VAL A 267 -5.48 38.28 -6.22
C VAL A 267 -6.12 37.02 -6.78
N THR A 268 -6.52 36.09 -5.92
CA THR A 268 -7.24 34.89 -6.34
C THR A 268 -8.73 35.22 -6.48
N LEU A 269 -9.28 34.96 -7.66
CA LEU A 269 -10.64 35.36 -8.03
C LEU A 269 -11.67 34.46 -7.35
N ASN A 270 -12.71 35.08 -6.82
CA ASN A 270 -13.89 34.42 -6.28
C ASN A 270 -15.05 34.54 -7.27
N PHE A 271 -15.24 33.49 -8.07
CA PHE A 271 -16.38 33.36 -8.97
C PHE A 271 -17.62 32.92 -8.18
N GLU A 272 -18.36 33.86 -7.61
CA GLU A 272 -19.43 33.59 -6.63
C GLU A 272 -20.63 32.81 -7.18
N GLY A 273 -20.81 32.71 -8.49
CA GLY A 273 -21.79 31.83 -9.11
C GLY A 273 -21.40 31.35 -10.51
N GLY A 274 -22.39 30.86 -11.27
CA GLY A 274 -22.24 30.29 -12.61
C GLY A 274 -22.09 31.37 -13.70
N GLY A 275 -22.39 31.08 -14.97
CA GLY A 275 -22.24 32.03 -16.09
C GLY A 275 -22.96 33.39 -15.96
N ASP A 276 -23.72 33.61 -14.89
CA ASP A 276 -24.67 34.69 -14.66
C ASP A 276 -24.27 35.69 -13.55
N ASP A 277 -23.04 35.65 -13.03
CA ASP A 277 -22.64 36.48 -11.86
C ASP A 277 -22.68 38.00 -12.10
N ILE A 278 -22.71 38.40 -13.35
CA ILE A 278 -22.55 39.78 -13.78
C ILE A 278 -23.71 40.11 -14.72
N PRO A 279 -24.46 41.20 -14.47
CA PRO A 279 -25.46 41.72 -15.38
C PRO A 279 -24.83 42.02 -16.73
N THR A 280 -25.43 41.46 -17.77
CA THR A 280 -24.96 41.65 -19.14
C THR A 280 -26.05 42.24 -19.99
N PHE A 281 -25.74 43.37 -20.62
CA PHE A 281 -26.61 44.07 -21.54
C PHE A 281 -26.02 44.01 -22.94
N SER A 282 -26.82 43.62 -23.94
CA SER A 282 -26.40 43.67 -25.34
C SER A 282 -26.15 45.13 -25.75
N PHE A 283 -25.03 45.38 -26.42
CA PHE A 283 -24.70 46.70 -26.91
C PHE A 283 -25.74 47.23 -27.91
N ALA A 284 -26.32 46.36 -28.76
CA ALA A 284 -27.40 46.74 -29.67
C ALA A 284 -28.66 47.24 -28.93
N ASP A 285 -29.10 46.55 -27.88
CA ASP A 285 -30.27 46.97 -27.09
C ASP A 285 -30.01 48.31 -26.37
N LEU A 286 -28.82 48.48 -25.76
CA LEU A 286 -28.46 49.75 -25.14
C LEU A 286 -28.33 50.89 -26.15
N ARG A 287 -27.87 50.61 -27.36
CA ARG A 287 -27.82 51.61 -28.43
C ARG A 287 -29.23 52.05 -28.82
N ALA A 288 -30.17 51.11 -29.02
CA ALA A 288 -31.57 51.43 -29.31
C ALA A 288 -32.19 52.28 -28.18
N CYS A 289 -31.92 51.89 -26.93
CA CYS A 289 -32.31 52.62 -25.73
C CYS A 289 -31.74 54.06 -25.69
N ALA A 290 -30.45 54.23 -26.01
CA ALA A 290 -29.77 55.50 -26.03
C ALA A 290 -30.31 56.44 -27.13
N VAL A 291 -30.69 55.89 -28.30
CA VAL A 291 -31.34 56.66 -29.36
C VAL A 291 -32.70 57.20 -28.92
N LYS A 292 -33.46 56.41 -28.14
CA LYS A 292 -34.73 56.83 -27.54
C LYS A 292 -34.58 57.77 -26.33
N ASN A 293 -33.34 58.00 -25.88
CA ASN A 293 -33.02 58.86 -24.74
C ASN A 293 -33.74 58.43 -23.43
N ASP A 294 -33.86 57.13 -23.19
CA ASP A 294 -34.49 56.58 -21.97
C ASP A 294 -33.55 56.68 -20.77
N LYS A 295 -33.49 57.87 -20.18
CA LYS A 295 -32.60 58.17 -19.05
C LYS A 295 -32.95 57.38 -17.78
N ASP A 296 -34.21 57.00 -17.61
CA ASP A 296 -34.65 56.30 -16.40
C ASP A 296 -34.20 54.83 -16.41
N TYR A 297 -34.18 54.19 -17.59
CA TYR A 297 -33.57 52.88 -17.75
C TYR A 297 -32.08 52.91 -17.39
N PHE A 298 -31.32 53.87 -17.93
CA PHE A 298 -29.88 53.97 -17.64
C PHE A 298 -29.61 54.25 -16.15
N ARG A 299 -30.41 55.13 -15.52
CA ARG A 299 -30.30 55.39 -14.06
C ARG A 299 -30.57 54.15 -13.21
N ARG A 300 -31.59 53.37 -13.58
CA ARG A 300 -31.97 52.16 -12.84
C ARG A 300 -30.88 51.10 -12.84
N TRP A 301 -30.25 50.87 -13.98
CA TRP A 301 -29.34 49.72 -14.17
C TRP A 301 -27.85 50.06 -14.06
N PHE A 302 -27.45 51.31 -14.34
CA PHE A 302 -26.05 51.72 -14.36
C PHE A 302 -25.68 52.68 -13.21
N GLY A 303 -26.67 53.22 -12.50
CA GLY A 303 -26.46 54.13 -11.36
C GLY A 303 -25.56 53.53 -10.29
N GLY A 304 -24.43 54.18 -10.03
CA GLY A 304 -23.47 53.76 -9.00
C GLY A 304 -22.60 52.56 -9.35
N LYS A 305 -22.74 51.99 -10.56
CA LYS A 305 -22.03 50.78 -11.01
C LYS A 305 -20.73 51.10 -11.75
N VAL A 306 -19.84 50.11 -11.83
CA VAL A 306 -18.74 50.06 -12.79
C VAL A 306 -19.25 49.44 -14.08
N VAL A 307 -19.02 50.09 -15.22
CA VAL A 307 -19.45 49.60 -16.53
C VAL A 307 -18.24 49.12 -17.30
N ILE A 308 -18.27 47.90 -17.83
CA ILE A 308 -17.16 47.37 -18.63
C ILE A 308 -17.68 47.00 -20.02
N PHE A 309 -17.14 47.66 -21.03
CA PHE A 309 -17.38 47.34 -22.43
C PHE A 309 -16.40 46.25 -22.86
N GLY A 310 -16.90 45.18 -23.47
CA GLY A 310 -16.05 44.09 -23.96
C GLY A 310 -16.79 43.20 -24.95
N THR A 311 -16.05 42.32 -25.61
CA THR A 311 -16.61 41.34 -26.53
C THR A 311 -17.09 40.12 -25.76
N VAL A 312 -18.27 39.62 -26.13
CA VAL A 312 -18.83 38.36 -25.61
C VAL A 312 -19.23 37.52 -26.80
N LEU A 313 -18.22 37.17 -27.60
CA LEU A 313 -18.35 36.35 -28.80
C LEU A 313 -17.87 34.93 -28.51
N ASP A 314 -18.20 33.99 -29.40
CA ASP A 314 -17.96 32.57 -29.16
C ASP A 314 -16.50 32.15 -29.25
N ILE A 315 -15.67 32.94 -29.93
CA ILE A 315 -14.28 32.61 -30.25
C ILE A 315 -13.31 33.64 -29.66
N GLU A 316 -13.71 34.91 -29.60
CA GLU A 316 -12.81 35.99 -29.18
C GLU A 316 -12.65 36.08 -27.66
N ASP A 317 -11.40 36.31 -27.23
CA ASP A 317 -10.97 36.53 -25.84
C ASP A 317 -11.55 35.55 -24.80
N ARG A 318 -11.66 34.27 -25.20
CA ARG A 318 -12.11 33.19 -24.31
C ARG A 318 -10.97 32.71 -23.40
N ARG A 319 -11.26 32.57 -22.10
CA ARG A 319 -10.30 32.16 -21.05
C ARG A 319 -10.80 30.94 -20.29
N PHE A 320 -9.90 30.01 -20.00
CA PHE A 320 -10.16 28.95 -19.02
C PHE A 320 -9.96 29.50 -17.61
N THR A 321 -10.93 29.26 -16.72
CA THR A 321 -10.89 29.73 -15.33
C THR A 321 -11.30 28.60 -14.38
N SER A 322 -11.34 28.88 -13.07
CA SER A 322 -11.89 27.95 -12.07
C SER A 322 -13.33 27.52 -12.35
N LYS A 323 -14.05 28.20 -13.26
CA LYS A 323 -15.41 27.85 -13.69
C LYS A 323 -15.48 26.72 -14.72
N ARG A 324 -14.34 26.15 -15.15
CA ARG A 324 -14.30 25.08 -16.18
C ARG A 324 -15.17 23.85 -15.87
N PHE A 325 -15.48 23.62 -14.59
CA PHE A 325 -16.37 22.55 -14.12
C PHE A 325 -17.75 23.04 -13.64
N ALA A 326 -17.96 24.37 -13.58
CA ALA A 326 -19.19 25.02 -13.15
C ALA A 326 -19.81 25.79 -14.32
N THR A 327 -20.27 25.04 -15.33
CA THR A 327 -20.67 25.58 -16.63
C THR A 327 -22.17 25.94 -16.67
N GLY A 328 -22.48 27.12 -17.22
CA GLY A 328 -23.83 27.63 -17.41
C GLY A 328 -23.93 28.47 -18.70
N ILE A 329 -25.11 29.01 -18.98
CA ILE A 329 -25.28 30.04 -20.03
C ILE A 329 -24.60 31.31 -19.52
N GLU A 330 -23.89 32.01 -20.40
CA GLU A 330 -23.13 33.20 -20.03
C GLU A 330 -23.95 34.48 -20.15
N GLY A 331 -23.76 35.37 -19.18
CA GLY A 331 -24.42 36.65 -19.09
C GLY A 331 -25.84 36.50 -18.57
N ALA A 332 -26.06 36.92 -17.31
CA ALA A 332 -27.40 37.11 -16.80
C ALA A 332 -28.05 38.21 -17.63
N ARG A 333 -28.81 37.81 -18.66
CA ARG A 333 -29.54 38.77 -19.48
C ARG A 333 -30.58 39.45 -18.60
N THR A 334 -30.32 40.72 -18.36
CA THR A 334 -31.21 41.61 -17.62
C THR A 334 -32.44 41.95 -18.46
N PRO A 335 -33.51 42.48 -17.82
CA PRO A 335 -34.67 42.99 -18.53
C PRO A 335 -34.23 43.99 -19.60
N ARG A 336 -34.69 43.77 -20.84
CA ARG A 336 -34.31 44.56 -22.01
C ARG A 336 -34.85 45.98 -21.90
N CYS A 337 -34.13 46.94 -22.49
CA CYS A 337 -34.66 48.29 -22.65
C CYS A 337 -35.70 48.34 -23.78
N THR A 338 -35.42 47.64 -24.88
CA THR A 338 -36.25 47.67 -26.09
C THR A 338 -36.55 46.27 -26.61
N ASN A 339 -37.60 46.17 -27.44
CA ASN A 339 -37.95 44.95 -28.17
C ASN A 339 -37.41 44.96 -29.62
N GLU A 340 -36.46 45.86 -29.95
CA GLU A 340 -36.05 46.11 -31.34
C GLU A 340 -35.02 45.10 -31.87
N SER A 341 -34.20 44.51 -31.01
CA SER A 341 -33.24 43.47 -31.40
C SER A 341 -33.75 42.08 -31.02
N THR A 342 -33.26 41.01 -31.64
CA THR A 342 -33.66 39.62 -31.30
C THR A 342 -32.52 38.93 -30.56
N PRO A 343 -32.72 38.42 -29.33
CA PRO A 343 -31.65 37.80 -28.57
C PRO A 343 -31.18 36.51 -29.23
N VAL A 344 -29.88 36.40 -29.50
CA VAL A 344 -29.28 35.14 -29.95
C VAL A 344 -29.09 34.26 -28.72
N THR A 345 -29.81 33.15 -28.61
CA THR A 345 -29.63 32.20 -27.49
C THR A 345 -28.60 31.15 -27.91
N ALA A 346 -27.35 31.29 -27.48
CA ALA A 346 -26.35 30.25 -27.68
C ALA A 346 -26.66 29.07 -26.74
N GLY A 347 -27.06 27.92 -27.30
CA GLY A 347 -27.64 26.79 -26.58
C GLY A 347 -26.66 25.82 -25.89
N PHE A 348 -25.38 26.16 -25.72
CA PHE A 348 -24.36 25.23 -25.22
C PHE A 348 -23.64 25.73 -23.96
N LYS A 349 -23.51 24.85 -22.97
CA LYS A 349 -22.65 25.07 -21.79
C LYS A 349 -21.18 25.09 -22.23
N LYS A 350 -20.45 26.15 -21.88
CA LYS A 350 -19.02 26.31 -22.22
C LYS A 350 -18.14 26.22 -20.97
N SER A 351 -16.93 25.68 -21.13
CA SER A 351 -15.91 25.58 -20.08
C SER A 351 -14.99 26.81 -20.00
N THR A 352 -15.12 27.75 -20.93
CA THR A 352 -14.39 29.02 -20.99
C THR A 352 -15.34 30.18 -20.72
N ILE A 353 -14.79 31.33 -20.30
CA ILE A 353 -15.52 32.59 -20.15
C ILE A 353 -14.85 33.72 -20.92
N ALA A 354 -15.60 34.72 -21.36
CA ALA A 354 -15.04 35.93 -21.97
C ALA A 354 -14.19 36.72 -20.96
N GLY A 355 -13.07 37.34 -21.41
CA GLY A 355 -12.15 38.09 -20.56
C GLY A 355 -12.81 39.23 -19.79
N VAL A 356 -13.84 39.85 -20.37
CA VAL A 356 -14.59 40.93 -19.72
C VAL A 356 -15.22 40.49 -18.39
N TYR A 357 -15.64 39.23 -18.30
CA TYR A 357 -16.18 38.65 -17.07
C TYR A 357 -15.09 38.41 -16.02
N VAL A 358 -13.86 38.15 -16.44
CA VAL A 358 -12.70 38.05 -15.52
C VAL A 358 -12.44 39.42 -14.88
N HIS A 359 -12.40 40.48 -15.69
CA HIS A 359 -12.22 41.85 -15.20
C HIS A 359 -13.35 42.30 -14.29
N ALA A 360 -14.61 42.06 -14.68
CA ALA A 360 -15.77 42.37 -13.85
C ALA A 360 -15.78 41.57 -12.53
N THR A 361 -15.40 40.29 -12.55
CA THR A 361 -15.27 39.48 -11.33
C THR A 361 -14.21 40.06 -10.40
N ALA A 362 -13.05 40.45 -10.94
CA ALA A 362 -11.99 41.10 -10.16
C ALA A 362 -12.48 42.42 -9.52
N VAL A 363 -13.18 43.26 -10.27
CA VAL A 363 -13.78 44.51 -9.75
C VAL A 363 -14.74 44.21 -8.61
N ASN A 364 -15.64 43.24 -8.79
CA ASN A 364 -16.57 42.81 -7.75
C ASN A 364 -15.83 42.33 -6.51
N ASN A 365 -14.78 41.51 -6.68
CA ASN A 365 -14.03 40.99 -5.54
C ASN A 365 -13.33 42.07 -4.73
N LEU A 366 -12.81 43.10 -5.40
CA LEU A 366 -12.16 44.23 -4.76
C LEU A 366 -13.16 45.15 -4.05
N ILE A 367 -14.32 45.42 -4.65
CA ILE A 367 -15.36 46.29 -4.07
C ILE A 367 -16.08 45.59 -2.91
N ALA A 368 -16.50 44.33 -3.10
CA ALA A 368 -17.24 43.55 -2.12
C ALA A 368 -16.34 42.91 -1.04
N ARG A 369 -15.00 43.02 -1.19
CA ARG A 369 -14.00 42.49 -0.25
C ARG A 369 -14.07 40.98 -0.03
N ASN A 370 -14.47 40.23 -1.06
CA ASN A 370 -14.74 38.80 -1.00
C ASN A 370 -13.79 37.96 -1.88
N SER A 371 -12.56 38.43 -2.13
CA SER A 371 -11.53 37.66 -2.83
C SER A 371 -11.19 36.35 -2.11
N VAL A 372 -10.81 35.31 -2.86
CA VAL A 372 -10.47 34.00 -2.27
C VAL A 372 -9.20 34.10 -1.42
N ILE A 373 -9.29 33.58 -0.20
CA ILE A 373 -8.18 33.44 0.74
C ILE A 373 -7.61 32.03 0.62
N GLU A 374 -6.35 31.95 0.24
CA GLU A 374 -5.59 30.70 0.19
C GLU A 374 -4.72 30.53 1.45
N PRO A 375 -4.75 29.36 2.11
CA PRO A 375 -3.89 29.09 3.27
C PRO A 375 -2.42 29.07 2.88
N GLY A 376 -1.57 29.52 3.81
CA GLY A 376 -0.11 29.45 3.67
C GLY A 376 0.43 28.01 3.67
N PRO A 377 1.75 27.83 3.45
CA PRO A 377 2.35 26.50 3.34
C PRO A 377 2.26 25.70 4.65
N LEU A 378 2.41 26.37 5.81
CA LEU A 378 2.36 25.72 7.11
C LEU A 378 0.95 25.17 7.43
N PRO A 379 -0.16 25.95 7.35
CA PRO A 379 -1.51 25.39 7.50
C PRO A 379 -1.81 24.25 6.54
N ARG A 380 -1.39 24.32 5.28
CA ARG A 380 -1.59 23.22 4.31
C ARG A 380 -0.89 21.94 4.75
N LEU A 381 0.37 22.04 5.19
CA LEU A 381 1.13 20.90 5.70
C LEU A 381 0.48 20.30 6.95
N LEU A 382 0.00 21.14 7.88
CA LEU A 382 -0.68 20.69 9.08
C LEU A 382 -1.99 19.95 8.76
N ILE A 383 -2.81 20.50 7.86
CA ILE A 383 -4.06 19.85 7.41
C ILE A 383 -3.75 18.51 6.72
N ALA A 384 -2.79 18.48 5.81
CA ALA A 384 -2.39 17.25 5.12
C ALA A 384 -1.87 16.19 6.11
N THR A 385 -1.06 16.61 7.09
CA THR A 385 -0.52 15.71 8.13
C THR A 385 -1.63 15.16 9.03
N LEU A 386 -2.58 16.00 9.44
CA LEU A 386 -3.71 15.59 10.26
C LEU A 386 -4.58 14.54 9.53
N ILE A 387 -4.97 14.80 8.28
CA ILE A 387 -5.80 13.88 7.49
C ILE A 387 -5.03 12.60 7.17
N ALA A 388 -3.71 12.69 6.88
CA ALA A 388 -2.86 11.52 6.71
C ALA A 388 -2.73 10.67 7.97
N ALA A 389 -2.59 11.31 9.14
CA ALA A 389 -2.52 10.62 10.42
C ALA A 389 -3.83 9.92 10.76
N LEU A 390 -4.99 10.51 10.45
CA LEU A 390 -6.29 9.87 10.59
C LEU A 390 -6.44 8.66 9.67
N GLY A 391 -6.02 8.77 8.40
CA GLY A 391 -5.99 7.64 7.46
C GLY A 391 -5.08 6.50 7.95
N ALA A 392 -3.88 6.82 8.42
CA ALA A 392 -2.95 5.85 8.97
C ALA A 392 -3.47 5.21 10.28
N ALA A 393 -4.14 5.98 11.13
CA ALA A 393 -4.78 5.49 12.34
C ALA A 393 -5.96 4.54 12.02
N ALA A 394 -6.78 4.87 11.00
CA ALA A 394 -7.83 3.97 10.52
C ALA A 394 -7.25 2.66 9.98
N ALA A 395 -6.16 2.74 9.20
CA ALA A 395 -5.41 1.58 8.75
C ALA A 395 -4.84 0.74 9.90
N TRP A 396 -4.54 1.33 11.06
CA TRP A 396 -4.01 0.61 12.21
C TRP A 396 -5.11 -0.03 13.06
N LEU A 397 -6.19 0.71 13.31
CA LEU A 397 -7.24 0.33 14.25
C LEU A 397 -8.25 -0.67 13.66
N PHE A 398 -8.50 -0.60 12.35
CA PHE A 398 -9.56 -1.37 11.70
C PHE A 398 -9.03 -2.45 10.74
N ARG A 399 -9.93 -3.35 10.30
CA ARG A 399 -9.68 -4.26 9.17
C ARG A 399 -9.64 -3.47 7.85
N PRO A 400 -8.94 -3.94 6.80
CA PRO A 400 -8.73 -3.16 5.57
C PRO A 400 -10.01 -2.58 4.94
N VAL A 401 -11.08 -3.39 4.87
CA VAL A 401 -12.38 -2.95 4.31
C VAL A 401 -13.02 -1.84 5.14
N ILE A 402 -13.03 -1.99 6.47
CA ILE A 402 -13.58 -0.99 7.40
C ILE A 402 -12.70 0.27 7.42
N ALA A 403 -11.38 0.11 7.36
CA ALA A 403 -10.43 1.22 7.29
C ALA A 403 -10.66 2.05 6.01
N PHE A 404 -10.87 1.40 4.87
CA PHE A 404 -11.18 2.07 3.61
C PHE A 404 -12.53 2.81 3.69
N ALA A 405 -13.58 2.17 4.22
CA ALA A 405 -14.88 2.82 4.40
C ALA A 405 -14.81 4.04 5.33
N ALA A 406 -14.08 3.93 6.45
CA ALA A 406 -13.85 5.05 7.38
C ALA A 406 -13.05 6.18 6.72
N TRP A 407 -12.03 5.84 5.93
CA TRP A 407 -11.28 6.82 5.15
C TRP A 407 -12.18 7.54 4.13
N THR A 408 -13.01 6.82 3.38
CA THR A 408 -13.96 7.42 2.43
C THR A 408 -14.93 8.36 3.13
N ALA A 409 -15.52 7.95 4.26
CA ALA A 409 -16.41 8.80 5.04
C ALA A 409 -15.71 10.07 5.52
N MET A 410 -14.47 9.96 6.00
CA MET A 410 -13.65 11.10 6.40
C MET A 410 -13.38 12.05 5.22
N ILE A 411 -13.07 11.54 4.02
CA ILE A 411 -12.87 12.38 2.82
C ILE A 411 -14.16 13.11 2.44
N VAL A 412 -15.32 12.43 2.45
CA VAL A 412 -16.61 13.06 2.14
C VAL A 412 -16.93 14.18 3.15
N LEU A 413 -16.71 13.95 4.44
CA LEU A 413 -16.90 14.98 5.48
C LEU A 413 -15.92 16.14 5.30
N GLY A 414 -14.65 15.86 4.99
CA GLY A 414 -13.63 16.88 4.71
C GLY A 414 -13.99 17.72 3.49
N LEU A 415 -14.52 17.09 2.43
CA LEU A 415 -14.97 17.77 1.22
C LEU A 415 -16.17 18.69 1.50
N ALA A 416 -17.15 18.21 2.27
CA ALA A 416 -18.30 19.01 2.69
C ALA A 416 -17.84 20.23 3.52
N ALA A 417 -16.97 20.02 4.51
CA ALA A 417 -16.43 21.10 5.35
C ALA A 417 -15.63 22.12 4.53
N ALA A 418 -14.82 21.68 3.57
CA ALA A 418 -14.07 22.56 2.68
C ALA A 418 -14.99 23.35 1.72
N THR A 419 -16.08 22.74 1.24
CA THR A 419 -17.07 23.41 0.40
C THR A 419 -17.81 24.50 1.19
N VAL A 420 -18.18 24.22 2.44
CA VAL A 420 -18.75 25.22 3.37
C VAL A 420 -17.75 26.34 3.65
N ALA A 421 -16.47 26.03 3.90
CA ALA A 421 -15.44 27.05 4.10
C ALA A 421 -15.25 27.93 2.84
N PHE A 422 -15.28 27.32 1.65
CA PHE A 422 -15.17 28.05 0.38
C PHE A 422 -16.39 28.93 0.09
N ASN A 423 -17.55 28.63 0.68
CA ASN A 423 -18.70 29.53 0.70
C ASN A 423 -18.39 30.86 1.42
N HIS A 424 -17.41 30.88 2.32
CA HIS A 424 -16.90 32.10 2.96
C HIS A 424 -15.57 32.58 2.35
N ALA A 425 -15.34 32.26 1.07
CA ALA A 425 -14.13 32.60 0.30
C ALA A 425 -12.82 32.01 0.87
N LEU A 426 -12.87 30.98 1.72
CA LEU A 426 -11.68 30.29 2.24
C LEU A 426 -11.42 28.98 1.47
N ALA A 427 -10.35 28.94 0.66
CA ALA A 427 -10.00 27.77 -0.14
C ALA A 427 -9.11 26.78 0.62
N LEU A 428 -9.72 25.82 1.32
CA LEU A 428 -8.98 24.73 1.97
C LEU A 428 -8.38 23.76 0.94
N PRO A 429 -7.20 23.17 1.21
CA PRO A 429 -6.59 22.19 0.31
C PRO A 429 -7.42 20.90 0.30
N LEU A 430 -7.77 20.40 -0.90
CA LEU A 430 -8.51 19.15 -1.07
C LEU A 430 -7.61 18.04 -1.56
N VAL A 431 -6.90 18.29 -2.65
CA VAL A 431 -6.16 17.27 -3.39
C VAL A 431 -4.98 16.76 -2.56
N GLU A 432 -4.21 17.65 -1.94
CA GLU A 432 -3.01 17.27 -1.19
C GLU A 432 -3.34 16.37 0.02
N PRO A 433 -4.31 16.71 0.91
CA PRO A 433 -4.66 15.84 2.02
C PRO A 433 -5.30 14.50 1.62
N ILE A 434 -6.07 14.46 0.52
CA ILE A 434 -6.64 13.21 -0.01
C ILE A 434 -5.51 12.28 -0.46
N LEU A 435 -4.55 12.77 -1.26
CA LEU A 435 -3.42 11.98 -1.73
C LEU A 435 -2.52 11.54 -0.57
N ALA A 436 -2.21 12.44 0.37
CA ALA A 436 -1.40 12.13 1.55
C ALA A 436 -2.03 11.02 2.40
N SER A 437 -3.35 11.08 2.62
CA SER A 437 -4.06 10.10 3.43
C SER A 437 -4.25 8.76 2.75
N LEU A 438 -4.49 8.73 1.43
CA LEU A 438 -4.54 7.49 0.66
C LEU A 438 -3.17 6.78 0.66
N ALA A 439 -2.09 7.54 0.48
CA ALA A 439 -0.73 7.02 0.55
C ALA A 439 -0.40 6.49 1.95
N ALA A 440 -0.75 7.24 3.00
CA ALA A 440 -0.52 6.83 4.39
C ALA A 440 -1.35 5.60 4.79
N LEU A 441 -2.61 5.51 4.36
CA LEU A 441 -3.48 4.35 4.52
C LEU A 441 -2.82 3.11 3.88
N SER A 442 -2.43 3.22 2.61
CA SER A 442 -1.83 2.12 1.83
C SER A 442 -0.49 1.67 2.41
N ALA A 443 0.40 2.61 2.74
CA ALA A 443 1.70 2.32 3.35
C ALA A 443 1.55 1.65 4.73
N THR A 444 0.57 2.07 5.53
CA THR A 444 0.32 1.47 6.84
C THR A 444 -0.26 0.07 6.72
N ILE A 445 -1.15 -0.19 5.75
CA ILE A 445 -1.65 -1.54 5.46
C ILE A 445 -0.49 -2.45 5.02
N GLY A 446 0.37 -1.98 4.12
CA GLY A 446 1.57 -2.70 3.68
C GLY A 446 2.52 -3.01 4.83
N PHE A 447 2.80 -2.02 5.68
CA PHE A 447 3.62 -2.21 6.89
C PHE A 447 3.02 -3.27 7.83
N ARG A 448 1.72 -3.22 8.10
CA ARG A 448 1.02 -4.22 8.93
C ARG A 448 1.14 -5.62 8.35
N PHE A 449 1.01 -5.77 7.03
CA PHE A 449 1.13 -7.06 6.36
C PHE A 449 2.53 -7.65 6.51
N VAL A 450 3.57 -6.83 6.29
CA VAL A 450 4.98 -7.25 6.45
C VAL A 450 5.29 -7.64 7.90
N VAL A 451 4.78 -6.91 8.88
CA VAL A 451 4.98 -7.22 10.31
C VAL A 451 4.26 -8.53 10.67
N ALA A 452 3.03 -8.73 10.20
CA ALA A 452 2.25 -9.93 10.48
C ALA A 452 2.87 -11.20 9.85
N ASP A 453 3.40 -11.10 8.62
CA ASP A 453 4.04 -12.23 7.93
C ASP A 453 5.32 -12.68 8.65
N LYS A 454 6.12 -11.73 9.15
CA LYS A 454 7.32 -12.04 9.95
C LYS A 454 7.00 -12.83 11.21
N ASP A 455 5.96 -12.42 11.95
CA ASP A 455 5.54 -13.12 13.17
C ASP A 455 5.04 -14.54 12.85
N ARG A 456 4.30 -14.72 11.74
CA ARG A 456 3.83 -16.04 11.29
C ARG A 456 5.00 -16.97 10.93
N ARG A 457 5.97 -16.50 10.16
CA ARG A 457 7.15 -17.30 9.76
C ARG A 457 8.00 -17.69 10.97
N LEU A 458 8.16 -16.79 11.94
CA LEU A 458 8.90 -17.09 13.16
C LEU A 458 8.21 -18.22 13.96
N LEU A 459 6.89 -18.13 14.14
CA LEU A 459 6.11 -19.17 14.81
C LEU A 459 6.21 -20.52 14.08
N GLN A 460 6.10 -20.52 12.74
CA GLN A 460 6.25 -21.74 11.94
C GLN A 460 7.64 -22.38 12.12
N LYS A 461 8.71 -21.59 12.04
CA LYS A 461 10.08 -22.07 12.28
C LYS A 461 10.26 -22.62 13.69
N SER A 462 9.65 -22.00 14.70
CA SER A 462 9.72 -22.50 16.07
C SER A 462 8.97 -23.82 16.27
N PHE A 463 7.80 -24.00 15.63
CA PHE A 463 7.07 -25.27 15.70
C PHE A 463 7.76 -26.41 14.93
N ALA A 464 8.52 -26.10 13.87
CA ALA A 464 9.29 -27.08 13.10
C ALA A 464 10.36 -27.83 13.91
N LEU A 465 10.77 -27.27 15.06
CA LEU A 465 11.69 -27.96 15.98
C LEU A 465 11.01 -29.03 16.86
N TYR A 466 9.68 -29.08 16.87
CA TYR A 466 8.91 -29.97 17.76
C TYR A 466 7.94 -30.88 17.00
N LEU A 467 7.63 -30.58 15.75
CA LEU A 467 6.67 -31.30 14.94
C LEU A 467 7.23 -31.45 13.52
N ALA A 468 7.03 -32.62 12.92
CA ALA A 468 7.44 -32.86 11.54
C ALA A 468 6.76 -31.86 10.58
N PRO A 469 7.44 -31.47 9.48
CA PRO A 469 6.94 -30.50 8.51
C PRO A 469 5.55 -30.86 7.97
N HIS A 470 5.29 -32.14 7.72
CA HIS A 470 3.99 -32.61 7.22
C HIS A 470 2.85 -32.36 8.22
N VAL A 471 3.09 -32.54 9.52
CA VAL A 471 2.11 -32.25 10.58
C VAL A 471 1.83 -30.76 10.66
N ILE A 472 2.86 -29.92 10.60
CA ILE A 472 2.70 -28.45 10.62
C ILE A 472 1.90 -27.96 9.41
N ASN A 473 2.21 -28.48 8.22
CA ASN A 473 1.49 -28.11 7.00
C ASN A 473 0.02 -28.52 7.06
N ARG A 474 -0.28 -29.71 7.60
CA ARG A 474 -1.67 -30.17 7.83
C ARG A 474 -2.40 -29.26 8.84
N LEU A 475 -1.74 -28.85 9.92
CA LEU A 475 -2.31 -27.92 10.91
C LEU A 475 -2.57 -26.52 10.33
N LEU A 476 -1.70 -26.04 9.44
CA LEU A 476 -1.85 -24.74 8.79
C LEU A 476 -2.91 -24.72 7.69
N SER A 477 -3.16 -25.86 7.03
CA SER A 477 -4.16 -26.00 5.98
C SER A 477 -5.55 -26.32 6.52
N SER A 478 -5.64 -27.04 7.66
CA SER A 478 -6.92 -27.32 8.30
C SER A 478 -7.39 -26.13 9.15
N SER A 479 -8.62 -25.66 8.93
CA SER A 479 -9.24 -24.63 9.78
C SER A 479 -9.75 -25.17 11.13
N LYS A 480 -9.35 -26.38 11.51
CA LYS A 480 -9.79 -27.09 12.71
C LYS A 480 -8.58 -27.42 13.59
N LEU A 481 -8.82 -27.48 14.90
CA LEU A 481 -7.80 -27.99 15.82
C LEU A 481 -7.57 -29.48 15.55
N PRO A 482 -6.33 -29.98 15.70
CA PRO A 482 -6.07 -31.41 15.67
C PRO A 482 -6.86 -32.09 16.79
N GLU A 483 -7.54 -33.19 16.44
CA GLU A 483 -8.33 -33.99 17.37
C GLU A 483 -7.63 -35.32 17.66
N LEU A 484 -7.99 -35.94 18.79
CA LEU A 484 -7.60 -37.30 19.11
C LEU A 484 -8.22 -38.26 18.09
N GLY A 485 -7.47 -39.29 17.73
CA GLY A 485 -7.89 -40.25 16.72
C GLY A 485 -6.74 -40.62 15.79
N GLY A 486 -6.95 -41.68 15.04
CA GLY A 486 -5.97 -42.21 14.12
C GLY A 486 -6.64 -43.15 13.13
N GLU A 487 -5.83 -43.67 12.23
CA GLU A 487 -6.24 -44.64 11.23
C GLU A 487 -5.31 -45.84 11.28
N THR A 488 -5.85 -47.01 10.96
CA THR A 488 -5.05 -48.23 10.82
C THR A 488 -4.32 -48.16 9.49
N ARG A 489 -3.00 -48.25 9.51
CA ARG A 489 -2.13 -48.28 8.34
C ARG A 489 -1.16 -49.44 8.45
N ASN A 490 -0.81 -50.04 7.32
CA ASN A 490 0.36 -50.90 7.25
C ASN A 490 1.62 -50.02 7.25
N VAL A 491 2.49 -50.22 8.24
CA VAL A 491 3.69 -49.39 8.43
C VAL A 491 4.88 -50.28 8.76
N THR A 492 6.09 -49.75 8.58
CA THR A 492 7.30 -50.36 9.13
C THR A 492 7.80 -49.55 10.31
N VAL A 493 7.92 -50.20 11.46
CA VAL A 493 8.49 -49.61 12.67
C VAL A 493 9.97 -49.93 12.73
N PHE A 494 10.77 -48.89 12.92
CA PHE A 494 12.22 -48.93 13.12
C PHE A 494 12.50 -48.56 14.58
N PHE A 495 13.23 -49.42 15.28
CA PHE A 495 13.65 -49.18 16.65
C PHE A 495 15.17 -49.33 16.71
N SER A 496 15.89 -48.30 17.18
CA SER A 496 17.33 -48.35 17.38
C SER A 496 17.70 -48.01 18.81
N ASP A 497 18.73 -48.65 19.36
CA ASP A 497 19.27 -48.37 20.69
C ASP A 497 20.81 -48.47 20.69
N ILE A 498 21.48 -47.76 21.61
CA ILE A 498 22.95 -47.79 21.72
C ILE A 498 23.38 -48.96 22.61
N GLU A 499 24.31 -49.76 22.11
CA GLU A 499 24.88 -50.85 22.89
C GLU A 499 25.68 -50.34 24.09
N GLY A 500 25.29 -50.79 25.29
CA GLY A 500 26.04 -50.51 26.51
C GLY A 500 25.95 -49.06 26.98
N PHE A 501 24.95 -48.29 26.53
CA PHE A 501 24.82 -46.87 26.82
C PHE A 501 24.91 -46.52 28.30
N SER A 502 24.29 -47.29 29.20
CA SER A 502 24.34 -47.03 30.64
C SER A 502 25.79 -46.96 31.17
N LEU A 503 26.68 -47.83 30.69
CA LEU A 503 28.09 -47.84 31.07
C LEU A 503 28.86 -46.65 30.49
N ILE A 504 28.45 -46.16 29.32
CA ILE A 504 29.01 -44.97 28.68
C ILE A 504 28.58 -43.73 29.47
N ALA A 505 27.29 -43.60 29.75
CA ALA A 505 26.70 -42.49 30.49
C ALA A 505 27.28 -42.35 31.92
N GLU A 506 27.58 -43.45 32.61
CA GLU A 506 28.22 -43.44 33.94
C GLU A 506 29.65 -42.86 33.92
N LYS A 507 30.35 -42.92 32.79
CA LYS A 507 31.75 -42.49 32.66
C LYS A 507 31.90 -41.07 32.10
N MET A 508 30.82 -40.45 31.63
CA MET A 508 30.83 -39.15 30.97
C MET A 508 30.36 -38.02 31.89
N SER A 509 30.84 -36.80 31.63
CA SER A 509 30.25 -35.60 32.24
C SER A 509 28.87 -35.32 31.63
N PRO A 510 27.94 -34.66 32.36
CA PRO A 510 26.62 -34.33 31.83
C PRO A 510 26.66 -33.53 30.52
N ASP A 511 27.58 -32.59 30.39
CA ASP A 511 27.73 -31.78 29.17
C ASP A 511 28.27 -32.60 28.00
N GLY A 512 29.28 -33.45 28.23
CA GLY A 512 29.82 -34.34 27.19
C GLY A 512 28.82 -35.41 26.75
N LEU A 513 28.00 -35.92 27.68
CA LEU A 513 26.92 -36.85 27.35
C LEU A 513 25.83 -36.16 26.52
N MET A 514 25.45 -34.92 26.85
CA MET A 514 24.50 -34.14 26.03
C MET A 514 25.05 -33.87 24.62
N GLU A 515 26.33 -33.53 24.48
CA GLU A 515 26.97 -33.32 23.18
C GLU A 515 26.97 -34.60 22.34
N LEU A 516 27.40 -35.73 22.91
CA LEU A 516 27.37 -37.05 22.26
C LEU A 516 25.96 -37.41 21.79
N MET A 517 24.97 -37.25 22.68
CA MET A 517 23.58 -37.57 22.38
C MET A 517 23.00 -36.70 21.28
N ASN A 518 23.25 -35.39 21.32
CA ASN A 518 22.77 -34.48 20.29
C ASN A 518 23.39 -34.81 18.92
N GLU A 519 24.70 -35.10 18.86
CA GLU A 519 25.38 -35.47 17.61
C GLU A 519 24.88 -36.81 17.08
N TYR A 520 24.76 -37.83 17.94
CA TYR A 520 24.25 -39.16 17.55
C TYR A 520 22.81 -39.08 17.06
N LEU A 521 21.90 -38.53 17.87
CA LEU A 521 20.48 -38.45 17.53
C LEU A 521 20.25 -37.61 16.27
N SER A 522 21.00 -36.52 16.08
CA SER A 522 20.89 -35.69 14.86
C SER A 522 21.31 -36.48 13.63
N ALA A 523 22.49 -37.11 13.64
CA ALA A 523 22.99 -37.86 12.50
C ALA A 523 22.10 -39.05 12.12
N MET A 524 21.60 -39.79 13.11
CA MET A 524 20.67 -40.91 12.84
C MET A 524 19.31 -40.41 12.35
N THR A 525 18.80 -39.30 12.90
CA THR A 525 17.53 -38.70 12.47
C THR A 525 17.62 -38.22 11.03
N ASP A 526 18.71 -37.55 10.65
CA ASP A 526 18.93 -37.06 9.29
C ASP A 526 18.91 -38.22 8.27
N VAL A 527 19.57 -39.34 8.59
CA VAL A 527 19.53 -40.55 7.75
C VAL A 527 18.10 -41.11 7.65
N ILE A 528 17.42 -41.33 8.78
CA ILE A 528 16.06 -41.88 8.79
C ILE A 528 15.09 -41.01 7.98
N GLU A 529 15.11 -39.69 8.18
CA GLU A 529 14.22 -38.75 7.48
C GLU A 529 14.58 -38.63 5.98
N SER A 530 15.85 -38.79 5.61
CA SER A 530 16.27 -38.78 4.19
C SER A 530 15.68 -39.95 3.39
N HIS A 531 15.37 -41.06 4.05
CA HIS A 531 14.68 -42.22 3.48
C HIS A 531 13.16 -42.16 3.66
N GLY A 532 12.60 -41.02 4.07
CA GLY A 532 11.15 -40.83 4.25
C GLY A 532 10.58 -41.38 5.55
N GLY A 533 11.44 -41.77 6.50
CA GLY A 533 11.03 -42.16 7.84
C GLY A 533 10.58 -40.96 8.68
N TYR A 534 9.64 -41.18 9.58
CA TYR A 534 9.22 -40.20 10.59
C TYR A 534 9.71 -40.64 11.97
N VAL A 535 10.58 -39.84 12.60
CA VAL A 535 10.98 -40.06 14.00
C VAL A 535 9.83 -39.68 14.92
N ASP A 536 9.18 -40.69 15.49
CA ASP A 536 8.04 -40.54 16.41
C ASP A 536 8.49 -39.97 17.75
N LYS A 537 9.51 -40.59 18.36
CA LYS A 537 10.08 -40.13 19.63
C LYS A 537 11.46 -40.70 19.92
N TYR A 538 12.16 -40.02 20.81
CA TYR A 538 13.35 -40.54 21.50
C TYR A 538 12.95 -41.09 22.88
N ILE A 539 13.50 -42.25 23.26
CA ILE A 539 13.30 -42.86 24.57
C ILE A 539 14.68 -43.09 25.19
N GLY A 540 15.21 -42.08 25.89
CA GLY A 540 16.60 -42.14 26.34
C GLY A 540 17.55 -42.05 25.14
N ASP A 541 18.34 -43.09 24.93
CA ASP A 541 19.21 -43.30 23.77
C ASP A 541 18.53 -43.98 22.58
N SER A 542 17.31 -44.50 22.78
CA SER A 542 16.60 -45.18 21.71
C SER A 542 15.90 -44.23 20.74
N ILE A 543 15.90 -44.58 19.45
CA ILE A 543 15.16 -43.90 18.38
C ILE A 543 13.99 -44.79 17.95
N VAL A 544 12.78 -44.23 17.99
CA VAL A 544 11.58 -44.87 17.43
C VAL A 544 11.16 -44.11 16.19
N ALA A 545 11.18 -44.77 15.05
CA ALA A 545 10.74 -44.20 13.78
C ALA A 545 9.71 -45.11 13.09
N VAL A 546 8.92 -44.50 12.21
CA VAL A 546 7.89 -45.18 11.42
C VAL A 546 7.99 -44.76 9.95
N PHE A 547 7.89 -45.74 9.06
CA PHE A 547 7.82 -45.55 7.61
C PHE A 547 6.42 -45.92 7.13
N GLY A 548 5.88 -45.21 6.13
CA GLY A 548 4.49 -45.36 5.69
C GLY A 548 3.46 -44.49 6.44
N ALA A 549 3.92 -43.66 7.39
CA ALA A 549 3.10 -42.62 8.01
C ALA A 549 3.97 -41.48 8.58
N PRO A 550 3.49 -40.21 8.64
CA PRO A 550 2.18 -39.73 8.20
C PRO A 550 2.02 -39.60 6.69
N ALA A 551 3.12 -39.63 5.93
CA ALA A 551 3.10 -39.69 4.48
C ALA A 551 2.89 -41.13 4.01
N ASP A 552 2.15 -41.31 2.92
CA ASP A 552 1.99 -42.63 2.30
C ASP A 552 3.30 -43.02 1.62
N ASP A 553 3.78 -44.23 1.89
CA ASP A 553 5.00 -44.78 1.31
C ASP A 553 4.77 -46.27 1.01
N PRO A 554 4.53 -46.66 -0.25
CA PRO A 554 4.35 -48.07 -0.64
C PRO A 554 5.60 -48.93 -0.40
N ASP A 555 6.79 -48.32 -0.39
CA ASP A 555 8.08 -48.98 -0.25
C ASP A 555 8.62 -48.88 1.20
N HIS A 556 7.72 -48.65 2.17
CA HIS A 556 8.07 -48.37 3.56
C HIS A 556 9.03 -49.38 4.22
N ALA A 557 8.90 -50.67 3.88
CA ALA A 557 9.79 -51.71 4.39
C ALA A 557 11.20 -51.66 3.78
N ALA A 558 11.28 -51.40 2.47
CA ALA A 558 12.55 -51.25 1.77
C ALA A 558 13.27 -49.97 2.21
N ASN A 559 12.55 -48.86 2.36
CA ASN A 559 13.11 -47.59 2.85
C ASN A 559 13.65 -47.72 4.28
N ALA A 560 12.92 -48.41 5.17
CA ALA A 560 13.41 -48.70 6.52
C ALA A 560 14.69 -49.57 6.53
N ALA A 561 14.79 -50.55 5.62
CA ALA A 561 15.97 -51.39 5.48
C ALA A 561 17.18 -50.59 4.95
N ARG A 562 17.01 -49.71 3.96
CA ARG A 562 18.09 -48.81 3.50
C ARG A 562 18.53 -47.85 4.59
N ALA A 563 17.57 -47.23 5.29
CA ALA A 563 17.87 -46.37 6.43
C ALA A 563 18.69 -47.10 7.51
N ALA A 564 18.39 -48.37 7.79
CA ALA A 564 19.16 -49.16 8.75
C ALA A 564 20.61 -49.37 8.32
N LEU A 565 20.86 -49.73 7.05
CA LEU A 565 22.21 -49.87 6.51
C LEU A 565 22.97 -48.55 6.54
N ASP A 566 22.33 -47.46 6.12
CA ASP A 566 22.95 -46.13 6.09
C ASP A 566 23.20 -45.60 7.50
N CYS A 567 22.33 -45.88 8.48
CA CYS A 567 22.59 -45.56 9.88
C CYS A 567 23.81 -46.31 10.41
N CYS A 568 24.02 -47.57 10.01
CA CYS A 568 25.22 -48.33 10.36
C CYS A 568 26.47 -47.70 9.75
N THR A 569 26.42 -47.32 8.47
CA THR A 569 27.51 -46.62 7.77
C THR A 569 27.82 -45.27 8.43
N GLN A 570 26.81 -44.45 8.69
CA GLN A 570 26.93 -43.14 9.31
C GLN A 570 27.54 -43.23 10.72
N LEU A 571 27.13 -44.23 11.52
CA LEU A 571 27.71 -44.45 12.84
C LEU A 571 29.18 -44.88 12.75
N ALA A 572 29.53 -45.73 11.78
CA ALA A 572 30.92 -46.11 11.54
C ALA A 572 31.78 -44.90 11.14
N GLU A 573 31.25 -44.00 10.31
CA GLU A 573 31.91 -42.75 9.94
C GLU A 573 32.10 -41.80 11.13
N LEU A 574 31.09 -41.65 11.98
CA LEU A 574 31.19 -40.86 13.21
C LEU A 574 32.27 -41.44 14.14
N ASN A 575 32.28 -42.75 14.35
CA ASN A 575 33.31 -43.46 15.12
C ASN A 575 34.71 -43.33 14.54
N ALA A 576 34.86 -43.04 13.24
CA ALA A 576 36.15 -42.84 12.60
C ALA A 576 36.61 -41.37 12.64
N SER A 577 35.68 -40.42 12.49
CA SER A 577 35.98 -39.01 12.24
C SER A 577 35.88 -38.13 13.49
N SER A 578 34.85 -38.31 14.31
CA SER A 578 34.62 -37.49 15.52
C SER A 578 35.54 -37.93 16.65
N ALA A 579 36.16 -36.97 17.34
CA ALA A 579 37.09 -37.26 18.44
C ALA A 579 36.38 -37.94 19.61
N LEU A 580 35.16 -37.47 19.91
CA LEU A 580 34.35 -37.99 21.00
C LEU A 580 33.84 -39.41 20.69
N PHE A 581 33.39 -39.67 19.46
CA PHE A 581 32.96 -41.01 19.05
C PHE A 581 34.13 -41.99 18.91
N ARG A 582 35.33 -41.53 18.53
CA ARG A 582 36.54 -42.37 18.52
C ARG A 582 36.93 -42.90 19.90
N GLU A 583 36.67 -42.13 20.95
CA GLU A 583 36.97 -42.50 22.34
C GLU A 583 36.04 -43.61 22.84
N TYR A 584 34.72 -43.46 22.63
CA TYR A 584 33.72 -44.40 23.16
C TYR A 584 33.35 -45.53 22.22
N ARG A 585 33.57 -45.38 20.90
CA ARG A 585 33.26 -46.35 19.84
C ARG A 585 31.86 -46.94 19.97
N LEU A 586 30.86 -46.12 19.68
CA LEU A 586 29.47 -46.52 19.82
C LEU A 586 29.12 -47.66 18.88
N ALA A 587 28.34 -48.62 19.38
CA ALA A 587 27.64 -49.59 18.55
C ALA A 587 26.14 -49.41 18.75
N GLN A 588 25.35 -49.74 17.75
CA GLN A 588 23.89 -49.66 17.83
C GLN A 588 23.26 -50.99 17.44
N ARG A 589 22.02 -51.17 17.87
CA ARG A 589 21.18 -52.31 17.51
C ARG A 589 19.90 -51.79 16.93
N ILE A 590 19.44 -52.41 15.86
CA ILE A 590 18.25 -52.01 15.11
C ILE A 590 17.31 -53.20 14.99
N GLY A 591 16.05 -52.98 15.33
CA GLY A 591 14.93 -53.89 15.14
C GLY A 591 13.92 -53.31 14.17
N ILE A 592 13.53 -54.08 13.15
CA ILE A 592 12.60 -53.63 12.11
C ILE A 592 11.42 -54.60 11.99
N ASN A 593 10.20 -54.10 12.13
CA ASN A 593 9.01 -54.91 11.96
C ASN A 593 7.94 -54.19 11.15
N SER A 594 7.31 -54.91 10.21
CA SER A 594 6.25 -54.39 9.36
C SER A 594 4.92 -55.05 9.71
N GLY A 595 3.86 -54.25 9.76
CA GLY A 595 2.50 -54.73 10.01
C GLY A 595 1.51 -53.59 10.26
N GLU A 596 0.24 -53.96 10.46
CA GLU A 596 -0.81 -53.00 10.77
C GLU A 596 -0.57 -52.30 12.12
N ALA A 597 -0.68 -50.97 12.10
CA ALA A 597 -0.62 -50.15 13.28
C ALA A 597 -1.62 -49.00 13.26
N LEU A 598 -2.08 -48.60 14.44
CA LEU A 598 -2.90 -47.39 14.56
C LEU A 598 -1.96 -46.19 14.61
N VAL A 599 -2.05 -45.30 13.62
CA VAL A 599 -1.24 -44.08 13.55
C VAL A 599 -2.15 -42.87 13.67
N GLY A 600 -1.78 -41.93 14.54
CA GLY A 600 -2.60 -40.75 14.78
C GLY A 600 -2.21 -39.96 16.03
N ASN A 601 -3.09 -39.07 16.46
CA ASN A 601 -2.90 -38.25 17.64
C ASN A 601 -3.33 -39.02 18.89
N PHE A 602 -2.37 -39.39 19.72
CA PHE A 602 -2.59 -40.14 20.97
C PHE A 602 -2.19 -39.35 22.20
N GLY A 603 -2.95 -39.51 23.28
CA GLY A 603 -2.69 -38.87 24.57
C GLY A 603 -3.97 -38.45 25.28
N SER A 604 -3.88 -37.41 26.09
CA SER A 604 -5.00 -36.82 26.80
C SER A 604 -5.67 -35.71 25.97
N ARG A 605 -6.90 -35.33 26.33
CA ARG A 605 -7.60 -34.18 25.72
C ARG A 605 -6.84 -32.85 25.84
N ARG A 606 -5.86 -32.76 26.74
CA ARG A 606 -5.05 -31.55 26.97
C ARG A 606 -3.66 -31.63 26.33
N ARG A 607 -3.19 -32.82 26.00
CA ARG A 607 -1.84 -33.06 25.48
C ARG A 607 -1.82 -34.40 24.75
N PHE A 608 -1.59 -34.35 23.45
CA PHE A 608 -1.45 -35.50 22.56
C PHE A 608 -0.32 -35.25 21.58
N ASN A 609 0.26 -36.32 21.06
CA ASN A 609 1.30 -36.30 20.03
C ASN A 609 0.87 -37.20 18.88
N TYR A 610 1.28 -36.86 17.66
CA TYR A 610 1.18 -37.78 16.54
C TYR A 610 2.18 -38.92 16.79
N SER A 611 1.72 -40.17 16.80
CA SER A 611 2.53 -41.33 17.15
C SER A 611 1.96 -42.60 16.54
N VAL A 612 2.65 -43.73 16.70
CA VAL A 612 2.22 -45.06 16.28
C VAL A 612 1.96 -45.96 17.50
N MET A 613 0.84 -46.67 17.51
CA MET A 613 0.48 -47.62 18.56
C MET A 613 0.08 -48.96 17.93
N SER A 614 0.85 -50.00 18.21
CA SER A 614 0.50 -51.38 17.83
C SER A 614 1.40 -52.40 18.50
N ASP A 615 1.02 -53.67 18.36
CA ASP A 615 1.91 -54.79 18.65
C ASP A 615 3.13 -54.83 17.72
N ALA A 616 3.04 -54.22 16.52
CA ALA A 616 4.17 -54.10 15.59
C ALA A 616 5.33 -53.27 16.17
N VAL A 617 5.02 -52.22 16.95
CA VAL A 617 6.03 -51.40 17.66
C VAL A 617 6.74 -52.22 18.72
N ASN A 618 5.98 -53.01 19.49
CA ASN A 618 6.54 -53.88 20.53
C ASN A 618 7.42 -54.97 19.93
N LEU A 619 7.05 -55.53 18.78
CA LEU A 619 7.86 -56.52 18.08
C LEU A 619 9.18 -55.92 17.59
N ALA A 620 9.18 -54.74 16.95
CA ALA A 620 10.41 -54.06 16.53
C ALA A 620 11.38 -53.83 17.71
N SER A 621 10.89 -53.32 18.85
CA SER A 621 11.71 -53.15 20.07
C SER A 621 12.31 -54.46 20.59
N ARG A 622 11.62 -55.60 20.42
CA ARG A 622 12.16 -56.91 20.85
C ARG A 622 13.16 -57.48 19.87
N LEU A 623 12.99 -57.20 18.58
CA LEU A 623 13.97 -57.56 17.56
C LEU A 623 15.26 -56.77 17.74
N GLU A 624 15.15 -55.48 18.13
CA GLU A 624 16.30 -54.67 18.54
C GLU A 624 17.04 -55.39 19.69
N GLY A 625 16.38 -55.67 20.82
CA GLY A 625 17.01 -56.36 21.95
C GLY A 625 17.56 -57.75 21.61
N ALA A 626 16.92 -58.48 20.69
CA ALA A 626 17.40 -59.78 20.22
C ALA A 626 18.78 -59.71 19.55
N ASN A 627 19.19 -58.55 19.01
CA ASN A 627 20.53 -58.38 18.44
C ASN A 627 21.64 -58.70 19.45
N LYS A 628 21.45 -58.31 20.72
CA LYS A 628 22.37 -58.63 21.83
C LYS A 628 22.63 -60.13 21.92
N PHE A 629 21.57 -60.90 21.72
CA PHE A 629 21.59 -62.33 21.90
C PHE A 629 22.32 -63.05 20.77
N TYR A 630 22.09 -62.62 19.53
CA TYR A 630 22.69 -63.21 18.34
C TYR A 630 24.04 -62.58 17.98
N GLY A 631 24.43 -61.46 18.59
CA GLY A 631 25.64 -60.72 18.26
C GLY A 631 25.54 -60.03 16.89
N THR A 632 24.36 -59.51 16.56
CA THR A 632 24.06 -58.85 15.28
C THR A 632 23.80 -57.35 15.47
N THR A 633 23.66 -56.61 14.37
CA THR A 633 23.38 -55.17 14.39
C THR A 633 21.94 -54.86 13.97
N VAL A 634 21.43 -55.53 12.94
CA VAL A 634 20.08 -55.28 12.40
C VAL A 634 19.31 -56.59 12.28
N ILE A 635 18.18 -56.69 12.97
CA ILE A 635 17.23 -57.80 12.85
C ILE A 635 15.88 -57.29 12.35
N ALA A 636 15.31 -58.01 11.39
CA ALA A 636 13.96 -57.78 10.89
C ALA A 636 13.07 -59.03 11.01
N SER A 637 11.76 -58.80 11.15
CA SER A 637 10.73 -59.85 11.07
C SER A 637 10.57 -60.37 9.65
N GLU A 638 10.08 -61.60 9.49
CA GLU A 638 9.69 -62.18 8.20
C GLU A 638 8.75 -61.28 7.36
N THR A 639 7.84 -60.53 7.98
CA THR A 639 6.91 -59.64 7.28
C THR A 639 7.63 -58.46 6.61
N THR A 640 8.60 -57.85 7.30
CA THR A 640 9.48 -56.83 6.72
C THR A 640 10.27 -57.38 5.56
N VAL A 641 10.83 -58.59 5.67
CA VAL A 641 11.61 -59.20 4.59
C VAL A 641 10.74 -59.44 3.36
N ALA A 642 9.52 -59.94 3.55
CA ALA A 642 8.57 -60.15 2.45
C ALA A 642 8.18 -58.84 1.74
N LEU A 643 8.06 -57.73 2.49
CA LEU A 643 7.69 -56.41 1.93
C LEU A 643 8.87 -55.63 1.35
N ALA A 644 10.10 -55.86 1.81
CA ALA A 644 11.28 -55.14 1.36
C ALA A 644 11.77 -55.58 -0.05
N GLY A 645 11.32 -56.73 -0.53
CA GLY A 645 11.69 -57.28 -1.84
C GLY A 645 13.10 -57.89 -1.88
N GLU A 646 13.62 -58.14 -3.10
CA GLU A 646 14.85 -58.92 -3.33
C GLU A 646 16.14 -58.08 -3.34
N ALA A 647 16.04 -56.76 -3.12
CA ALA A 647 17.18 -55.84 -3.18
C ALA A 647 18.16 -55.96 -2.00
N PHE A 648 17.82 -56.76 -0.98
CA PHE A 648 18.57 -56.87 0.26
C PHE A 648 19.04 -58.30 0.52
N ALA A 649 20.27 -58.41 1.02
CA ALA A 649 20.83 -59.67 1.46
C ALA A 649 20.38 -59.98 2.90
N TRP A 650 19.40 -60.87 3.02
CA TRP A 650 18.88 -61.35 4.29
C TRP A 650 19.45 -62.73 4.66
N ARG A 651 19.77 -62.93 5.93
CA ARG A 651 20.07 -64.25 6.50
C ARG A 651 19.02 -64.63 7.52
N GLU A 652 18.34 -65.76 7.34
CA GLU A 652 17.47 -66.32 8.39
C GLU A 652 18.33 -66.68 9.60
N LEU A 653 18.04 -66.09 10.77
CA LEU A 653 18.77 -66.36 12.00
C LEU A 653 18.14 -67.49 12.79
N ASP A 654 16.85 -67.37 13.09
CA ASP A 654 16.15 -68.30 13.99
C ASP A 654 14.63 -68.16 13.84
N ALA A 655 13.90 -69.12 14.41
CA ALA A 655 12.49 -68.96 14.73
C ALA A 655 12.33 -68.73 16.23
N ILE A 656 11.77 -67.58 16.61
CA ILE A 656 11.67 -67.18 18.02
C ILE A 656 10.21 -66.97 18.46
N ARG A 657 9.95 -67.25 19.74
CA ARG A 657 8.77 -66.82 20.47
C ARG A 657 9.16 -65.62 21.34
N VAL A 658 8.57 -64.47 21.06
CA VAL A 658 8.77 -63.26 21.85
C VAL A 658 7.72 -63.16 22.95
N LYS A 659 8.10 -62.68 24.14
CA LYS A 659 7.24 -62.54 25.32
C LYS A 659 5.85 -61.96 25.00
N GLY A 660 4.78 -62.74 25.18
CA GLY A 660 3.41 -62.27 24.92
C GLY A 660 2.86 -62.58 23.51
N ARG A 661 3.62 -63.29 22.67
CA ARG A 661 3.09 -64.02 21.51
C ARG A 661 3.29 -65.51 21.69
N THR A 662 2.27 -66.30 21.36
CA THR A 662 2.33 -67.77 21.38
C THR A 662 2.89 -68.35 20.08
N GLN A 663 2.68 -67.65 18.96
CA GLN A 663 3.18 -68.06 17.65
C GLN A 663 4.66 -67.70 17.49
N ALA A 664 5.43 -68.65 16.98
CA ALA A 664 6.82 -68.43 16.59
C ALA A 664 6.88 -67.63 15.28
N LEU A 665 7.87 -66.74 15.17
CA LEU A 665 8.12 -65.96 13.96
C LEU A 665 9.57 -66.11 13.55
N LYS A 666 9.82 -66.14 12.23
CA LYS A 666 11.18 -66.13 11.72
C LYS A 666 11.76 -64.73 11.77
N ILE A 667 13.03 -64.67 12.19
CA ILE A 667 13.81 -63.44 12.22
C ILE A 667 14.98 -63.53 11.26
N TYR A 668 15.31 -62.40 10.66
CA TYR A 668 16.32 -62.28 9.64
C TYR A 668 17.30 -61.18 10.01
N GLN A 669 18.58 -61.42 9.77
CA GLN A 669 19.58 -60.38 9.83
C GLN A 669 19.66 -59.66 8.48
N LEU A 670 19.69 -58.33 8.52
CA LEU A 670 20.06 -57.52 7.36
C LEU A 670 21.59 -57.40 7.29
N LEU A 671 22.18 -57.78 6.16
CA LEU A 671 23.65 -57.76 5.99
C LEU A 671 24.14 -56.64 5.09
N ALA A 672 23.52 -56.48 3.93
CA ALA A 672 23.89 -55.49 2.91
C ALA A 672 22.77 -55.38 1.86
N LEU A 673 22.96 -54.50 0.87
CA LEU A 673 22.26 -54.61 -0.40
C LEU A 673 22.71 -55.89 -1.13
N SER A 674 21.79 -56.56 -1.82
CA SER A 674 22.08 -57.82 -2.54
C SER A 674 23.23 -57.67 -3.55
N ALA A 675 23.33 -56.50 -4.19
CA ALA A 675 24.39 -56.19 -5.15
C ALA A 675 25.78 -55.98 -4.53
N GLU A 676 25.84 -55.72 -3.21
CA GLU A 676 27.06 -55.40 -2.47
C GLU A 676 27.54 -56.56 -1.59
N LEU A 677 26.82 -57.69 -1.61
CA LEU A 677 27.13 -58.84 -0.78
C LEU A 677 28.44 -59.50 -1.22
N ALA A 678 29.45 -59.49 -0.35
CA ALA A 678 30.77 -60.03 -0.67
C ALA A 678 30.74 -61.57 -0.76
N PRO A 679 31.54 -62.20 -1.66
CA PRO A 679 31.57 -63.66 -1.80
C PRO A 679 31.86 -64.44 -0.50
N PRO A 680 32.74 -63.97 0.42
CA PRO A 680 32.92 -64.63 1.72
C PRO A 680 31.65 -64.61 2.58
N GLN A 681 30.86 -63.52 2.53
CA GLN A 681 29.60 -63.41 3.26
C GLN A 681 28.54 -64.36 2.70
N GLN A 682 28.49 -64.56 1.38
CA GLN A 682 27.60 -65.57 0.76
C GLN A 682 27.88 -66.97 1.29
N ALA A 683 29.15 -67.36 1.41
CA ALA A 683 29.54 -68.66 1.96
C ALA A 683 29.14 -68.81 3.44
N VAL A 684 29.28 -67.74 4.24
CA VAL A 684 28.82 -67.72 5.65
C VAL A 684 27.30 -67.90 5.73
N ILE A 685 26.52 -67.21 4.89
CA ILE A 685 25.06 -67.33 4.86
C ILE A 685 24.65 -68.76 4.49
N ALA A 686 25.27 -69.35 3.45
CA ALA A 686 24.96 -70.71 3.01
C ALA A 686 25.30 -71.76 4.09
N ASN A 687 26.50 -71.69 4.67
CA ASN A 687 26.91 -72.58 5.76
C ASN A 687 25.98 -72.46 6.98
N TYR A 688 25.54 -71.24 7.29
CA TYR A 688 24.60 -70.99 8.38
C TYR A 688 23.21 -71.57 8.09
N ALA A 689 22.70 -71.41 6.86
CA ALA A 689 21.42 -71.96 6.44
C ALA A 689 21.41 -73.51 6.50
N ASP A 690 22.48 -74.16 6.03
CA ASP A 690 22.65 -75.62 6.15
C ASP A 690 22.70 -76.04 7.63
N GLY A 691 23.43 -75.30 8.46
CA GLY A 691 23.48 -75.52 9.90
C GLY A 691 22.11 -75.41 10.56
N LEU A 692 21.31 -74.41 10.18
CA LEU A 692 19.97 -74.18 10.72
C LEU A 692 18.99 -75.26 10.29
N ALA A 693 19.12 -75.79 9.06
CA ALA A 693 18.32 -76.93 8.59
C ALA A 693 18.62 -78.19 9.41
N HIS A 694 19.90 -78.54 9.60
CA HIS A 694 20.31 -79.67 10.44
C HIS A 694 19.93 -79.48 11.92
N TRP A 695 20.02 -78.25 12.43
CA TRP A 695 19.59 -77.90 13.80
C TRP A 695 18.11 -78.24 14.01
N ARG A 696 17.24 -77.84 13.08
CA ARG A 696 15.80 -78.12 13.12
C ARG A 696 15.48 -79.60 12.93
N ALA A 697 16.29 -80.33 12.17
CA ALA A 697 16.18 -81.77 11.97
C ALA A 697 16.72 -82.61 13.15
N ARG A 698 17.16 -81.99 14.26
CA ARG A 698 17.84 -82.66 15.41
C ARG A 698 19.15 -83.36 15.03
N GLU A 699 19.75 -83.01 13.89
CA GLU A 699 21.05 -83.54 13.45
C GLU A 699 22.22 -82.72 14.05
N PHE A 700 22.27 -82.61 15.38
CA PHE A 700 23.12 -81.64 16.10
C PHE A 700 24.61 -81.74 15.76
N LYS A 701 25.13 -82.94 15.51
CA LYS A 701 26.53 -83.13 15.11
C LYS A 701 26.83 -82.50 13.75
N ARG A 702 25.90 -82.61 12.79
CA ARG A 702 26.01 -81.98 11.46
C ARG A 702 25.78 -80.48 11.55
N ALA A 703 24.80 -80.04 12.33
CA ALA A 703 24.56 -78.62 12.60
C ALA A 703 25.83 -77.95 13.16
N ALA A 704 26.49 -78.57 14.16
CA ALA A 704 27.74 -78.09 14.75
C ALA A 704 28.89 -77.99 13.73
N GLN A 705 28.96 -78.92 12.77
CA GLN A 705 29.96 -78.89 11.70
C GLN A 705 29.69 -77.73 10.74
N CYS A 706 28.45 -77.55 10.28
CA CYS A 706 28.08 -76.49 9.34
C CYS A 706 28.28 -75.10 9.95
N PHE A 707 27.78 -74.86 11.17
CA PHE A 707 28.02 -73.60 11.89
C PHE A 707 29.51 -73.40 12.21
N GLY A 708 30.23 -74.47 12.54
CA GLY A 708 31.66 -74.44 12.85
C GLY A 708 32.54 -73.91 11.70
N ARG A 709 32.10 -73.99 10.44
CA ARG A 709 32.84 -73.46 9.28
C ARG A 709 33.01 -71.94 9.30
N SER A 710 32.18 -71.24 10.06
CA SER A 710 32.19 -69.77 10.13
C SER A 710 32.17 -69.23 11.56
N ALA A 711 32.25 -70.11 12.57
CA ALA A 711 32.15 -69.76 13.98
C ALA A 711 33.24 -68.78 14.49
N ASP A 712 34.40 -68.73 13.83
CA ASP A 712 35.51 -67.87 14.23
C ASP A 712 35.35 -66.42 13.75
N ILE A 713 34.49 -66.19 12.75
CA ILE A 713 34.31 -64.88 12.09
C ILE A 713 32.86 -64.37 12.10
N ASP A 714 31.92 -65.17 12.61
CA ASP A 714 30.50 -64.84 12.64
C ASP A 714 29.86 -65.19 14.00
N GLY A 715 29.30 -64.18 14.67
CA GLY A 715 28.70 -64.29 16.00
C GLY A 715 27.55 -65.32 16.05
N PRO A 716 26.53 -65.22 15.18
CA PRO A 716 25.46 -66.21 15.12
C PRO A 716 25.96 -67.64 14.89
N ALA A 717 26.89 -67.86 13.96
CA ALA A 717 27.46 -69.18 13.71
C ALA A 717 28.20 -69.71 14.95
N SER A 718 28.95 -68.88 15.65
CA SER A 718 29.64 -69.24 16.90
C SER A 718 28.66 -69.70 17.98
N LEU A 719 27.59 -68.91 18.17
CA LEU A 719 26.53 -69.18 19.13
C LEU A 719 25.84 -70.52 18.88
N PHE A 720 25.44 -70.78 17.64
CA PHE A 720 24.76 -72.03 17.28
C PHE A 720 25.71 -73.22 17.20
N ALA A 721 26.97 -73.04 16.81
CA ALA A 721 27.96 -74.11 16.87
C ALA A 721 28.17 -74.59 18.31
N ALA A 722 28.28 -73.67 19.28
CA ALA A 722 28.40 -74.01 20.69
C ALA A 722 27.19 -74.81 21.19
N ARG A 723 25.97 -74.34 20.90
CA ARG A 723 24.74 -75.07 21.27
C ARG A 723 24.61 -76.42 20.61
N ALA A 724 24.92 -76.50 19.32
CA ALA A 724 24.83 -77.75 18.57
C ALA A 724 25.82 -78.79 19.11
N ARG A 725 27.03 -78.38 19.55
CA ARG A 725 27.96 -79.29 20.25
C ARG A 725 27.42 -79.76 21.58
N GLU A 726 26.83 -78.85 22.37
CA GLU A 726 26.21 -79.18 23.67
C GLU A 726 25.09 -80.20 23.51
N LEU A 727 24.15 -79.99 22.59
CA LEU A 727 23.04 -80.91 22.32
C LEU A 727 23.48 -82.20 21.60
N ALA A 728 24.61 -82.19 20.87
CA ALA A 728 25.19 -83.41 20.33
C ALA A 728 25.81 -84.30 21.41
N GLN A 729 26.32 -83.70 22.49
CA GLN A 729 26.83 -84.42 23.66
C GLN A 729 25.70 -84.85 24.61
N ASN A 730 24.65 -84.04 24.74
CA ASN A 730 23.47 -84.29 25.57
C ASN A 730 22.18 -84.15 24.73
N PRO A 731 21.78 -85.20 23.99
CA PRO A 731 20.59 -85.14 23.14
C PRO A 731 19.33 -84.83 23.95
N PRO A 732 18.51 -83.85 23.55
CA PRO A 732 17.31 -83.48 24.27
C PRO A 732 16.17 -84.48 24.00
N GLY A 733 15.17 -84.53 24.90
CA GLY A 733 13.99 -85.38 24.81
C GLY A 733 13.06 -85.06 23.62
N ASP A 734 11.97 -85.81 23.48
CA ASP A 734 11.03 -85.67 22.36
C ASP A 734 10.15 -84.40 22.43
N ASP A 735 10.15 -83.71 23.57
CA ASP A 735 9.52 -82.42 23.80
C ASP A 735 10.39 -81.22 23.39
N TRP A 736 11.57 -81.47 22.83
CA TRP A 736 12.49 -80.42 22.40
C TRP A 736 11.95 -79.62 21.21
N ASP A 737 11.91 -78.31 21.39
CA ASP A 737 11.47 -77.34 20.39
C ASP A 737 12.68 -76.56 19.86
N PRO A 738 12.93 -76.51 18.53
CA PRO A 738 13.98 -75.67 17.97
C PRO A 738 13.68 -74.17 18.14
N ILE A 739 12.45 -73.79 18.50
CA ILE A 739 12.02 -72.41 18.69
C ILE A 739 12.46 -71.89 20.06
N ARG A 740 13.23 -70.81 20.04
CA ARG A 740 13.68 -70.16 21.26
C ARG A 740 12.62 -69.20 21.81
N THR A 741 12.32 -69.30 23.10
CA THR A 741 11.48 -68.31 23.80
C THR A 741 12.35 -67.23 24.44
N LEU A 742 12.25 -65.98 23.98
CA LEU A 742 12.92 -64.83 24.60
C LEU A 742 12.07 -64.32 25.78
N GLN A 743 12.51 -64.60 27.01
CA GLN A 743 11.80 -64.22 28.24
C GLN A 743 12.18 -62.84 28.80
N GLU A 744 13.34 -62.31 28.40
CA GLU A 744 13.83 -60.98 28.79
C GLU A 744 13.98 -60.06 27.58
N LYS A 745 14.01 -58.76 27.87
CA LYS A 745 14.26 -57.68 26.90
C LYS A 745 15.74 -57.61 26.56
#